data_AF-A0A0A2W3V2-F1
#
_entry.id   AF-A0A0A2W3V2-F1
#
_cell.length_a   1.000
_cell.length_b   1.000
_cell.length_c   1.000
_cell.angle_alpha   90.00
_cell.angle_beta   90.00
_cell.angle_gamma   90.00
#
_symmetry.space_group_name_H-M   'P 1'
#
loop_
_entity.id
_entity.type
_entity.pdbx_description
1 polymer ?
#
loop_
_entity_poly.entity_id
_entity_poly.type
_entity_poly.pdbx_seq_one_letter_code
_entity_poly.pdbx_strand_id
1 'polypeptide(L)'
;MKFVSFNINGLRARPHQLEAIVEQHQPDVIGLQETKVHDDMFPLEDVEKLGYHVFYHGQKGHYGVALLTKEKPIAVRKGFPTDDEEAQRRIIMAEIPSEFGNLTVINGYFPQGESRDHETKFPAKTKFYQDLQNFLQSELRPENPVLIMGDMNISPTDLDIGIGEDSRKRWLRTGKCSFLPEEREWMARLLGWGLVDTYRHANPEAQDKFSWFDYRSKGFDDNRGLRIDLLLASQGLAPHCVATGIDYDIRGMEKPSDHAPVWAQFKLLATLQKYHAQLTLWHAERPALMMGAFFLGYFLISALSIPGTRIMTLMGGALFGLIEGTVLVATAAASGATVAMLLSRYLLHDWVQRRFSSTMAKINASLKHNITHCLFALRLVPVLPFSIINLLMGLTPISAVRFAVVTMLGLLPSIVLYISTGRQLMAVCIDFPQRNAGIHGGFLRNADSQFFPRQPNRPHKTGVVTDGKKLFRIRTWFARSRRTELHVQAAVIRAPVPTSSADGGGMGGIKHFLKFAGHRNSSMAEFADWHAQHPVLAAAVFFCCYFLTAALSIPGATLLTLLGGAIFGPGPGTVLVTLAATAGATAAMLISRYLLRDWVQRRFSRMMEKVNQGIQRDGGHYLFALRLAPVFPFVLVNLLMGLTSMGVARYATISLLGMLPAIVVYINTGRQLSQLQSLGDILSPGMMLMFALAIAQPQSWQSIRQQANGQTVYFNAWGGDPAVNSYLDWLADAADAVRRIQSEAAAGRKSGGSVDLLWVNGENFSELKQAGLLHESWAEKLPNWRYVDVKKPVREDFSVPVDGAEAPWGSAQLMFIGDKQRTPNFPPNAERLLAFAEAHPGKLSYPRPPDFTGTAFLEQLLMVLTKQPAALKTAPESATFEQVTAPLWRYLDQLHPFLWQKGKTFPPTPARMDRMLADGELLLSMTFNPAHVDNLIARRQLQPTAESFGFSAGMLGNVHFVAIPANSSAKAGAQVVANFLMSPAAQIRKADPAVWGDASVLSSNALPLPQKAQLEALAPKSQHQVPFLAEPHAAWVSALEQAWLKRYGSR
;
A
#
# COMPACT_ATOMS: atom_id res chain seq x y z
N MET A 1 18.95 0.77 -10.96
CA MET A 1 20.21 1.50 -10.74
C MET A 1 19.89 2.84 -10.09
N LYS A 2 20.59 3.23 -9.03
CA LYS A 2 20.45 4.53 -8.35
C LYS A 2 21.76 5.33 -8.50
N PHE A 3 21.61 6.61 -8.81
CA PHE A 3 22.71 7.56 -8.99
C PHE A 3 22.55 8.68 -7.98
N VAL A 4 23.65 9.08 -7.35
CA VAL A 4 23.71 10.23 -6.44
C VAL A 4 24.76 11.20 -6.96
N SER A 5 24.44 12.50 -7.02
CA SER A 5 25.40 13.58 -7.25
C SER A 5 25.48 14.46 -6.02
N PHE A 6 26.68 14.79 -5.59
CA PHE A 6 26.88 15.59 -4.39
C PHE A 6 28.14 16.46 -4.48
N ASN A 7 27.94 17.78 -4.50
CA ASN A 7 29.02 18.71 -4.25
C ASN A 7 29.37 18.63 -2.76
N ILE A 8 30.50 17.99 -2.46
CA ILE A 8 30.90 17.72 -1.09
C ILE A 8 31.62 18.92 -0.47
N ASN A 9 32.07 19.91 -1.24
CA ASN A 9 32.78 21.08 -0.72
C ASN A 9 33.89 20.67 0.27
N GLY A 10 34.84 19.86 -0.22
CA GLY A 10 35.96 19.30 0.54
C GLY A 10 35.69 17.89 1.09
N LEU A 11 36.15 16.86 0.35
CA LEU A 11 35.94 15.44 0.68
C LEU A 11 36.52 15.06 2.06
N ARG A 12 37.77 15.46 2.36
CA ARG A 12 38.44 15.12 3.63
C ARG A 12 37.80 15.77 4.86
N ALA A 13 37.02 16.84 4.67
CA ALA A 13 36.31 17.49 5.76
C ALA A 13 34.97 16.81 6.08
N ARG A 14 34.45 15.98 5.16
CA ARG A 14 33.10 15.42 5.22
C ARG A 14 33.00 13.92 4.88
N PRO A 15 33.91 13.07 5.38
CA PRO A 15 33.76 11.62 5.19
C PRO A 15 32.44 11.11 5.76
N HIS A 16 31.96 11.70 6.86
CA HIS A 16 30.70 11.33 7.52
C HIS A 16 29.46 11.52 6.64
N GLN A 17 29.43 12.55 5.78
CA GLN A 17 28.31 12.73 4.83
C GLN A 17 28.38 11.72 3.68
N LEU A 18 29.58 11.36 3.21
CA LEU A 18 29.74 10.33 2.19
C LEU A 18 29.31 8.95 2.73
N GLU A 19 29.69 8.62 3.97
CA GLU A 19 29.25 7.41 4.68
C GLU A 19 27.72 7.37 4.80
N ALA A 20 27.10 8.48 5.22
CA ALA A 20 25.64 8.59 5.32
C ALA A 20 24.94 8.38 3.96
N ILE A 21 25.48 8.94 2.87
CA ILE A 21 24.98 8.68 1.51
C ILE A 21 25.01 7.18 1.20
N VAL A 22 26.13 6.51 1.48
CA VAL A 22 26.27 5.07 1.21
C VAL A 22 25.27 4.27 2.07
N GLU A 23 25.17 4.56 3.37
CA GLU A 23 24.28 3.85 4.30
C GLU A 23 22.80 4.02 3.92
N GLN A 24 22.36 5.26 3.67
CA GLN A 24 20.96 5.59 3.42
C GLN A 24 20.50 5.23 2.00
N HIS A 25 21.33 5.49 0.98
CA HIS A 25 20.91 5.35 -0.42
C HIS A 25 21.38 4.09 -1.10
N GLN A 26 22.49 3.49 -0.63
CA GLN A 26 23.14 2.35 -1.28
C GLN A 26 23.28 2.51 -2.81
N PRO A 27 23.73 3.68 -3.31
CA PRO A 27 23.70 3.99 -4.74
C PRO A 27 24.61 3.05 -5.55
N ASP A 28 24.31 2.88 -6.83
CA ASP A 28 25.19 2.13 -7.75
C ASP A 28 26.35 3.01 -8.23
N VAL A 29 26.12 4.32 -8.31
CA VAL A 29 27.08 5.33 -8.76
C VAL A 29 26.94 6.61 -7.93
N ILE A 30 28.07 7.16 -7.45
CA ILE A 30 28.15 8.45 -6.77
C ILE A 30 29.09 9.38 -7.55
N GLY A 31 28.58 10.51 -8.00
CA GLY A 31 29.37 11.62 -8.54
C GLY A 31 29.64 12.65 -7.44
N LEU A 32 30.90 12.91 -7.13
CA LEU A 32 31.32 13.96 -6.21
C LEU A 32 31.90 15.15 -6.98
N GLN A 33 31.55 16.36 -6.54
CA GLN A 33 32.10 17.61 -7.02
C GLN A 33 32.80 18.38 -5.89
N GLU A 34 33.70 19.28 -6.26
CA GLU A 34 34.46 20.13 -5.35
C GLU A 34 35.20 19.33 -4.26
N THR A 35 35.88 18.25 -4.65
CA THR A 35 36.61 17.40 -3.71
C THR A 35 37.74 18.15 -2.99
N LYS A 36 38.32 19.20 -3.61
CA LYS A 36 39.41 20.07 -3.11
C LYS A 36 40.68 19.32 -2.70
N VAL A 37 40.89 18.13 -3.27
CA VAL A 37 42.00 17.25 -2.95
C VAL A 37 42.85 17.03 -4.19
N HIS A 38 44.17 17.14 -4.04
CA HIS A 38 45.12 16.75 -5.07
C HIS A 38 45.09 15.22 -5.23
N ASP A 39 45.22 14.71 -6.46
CA ASP A 39 45.15 13.27 -6.76
C ASP A 39 46.00 12.41 -5.80
N ASP A 40 47.25 12.79 -5.53
CA ASP A 40 48.15 12.07 -4.60
C ASP A 40 47.67 12.00 -3.14
N MET A 41 46.76 12.89 -2.74
CA MET A 41 46.21 12.99 -1.39
C MET A 41 44.76 12.52 -1.31
N PHE A 42 44.23 11.91 -2.39
CA PHE A 42 42.87 11.39 -2.41
C PHE A 42 42.74 10.22 -1.41
N PRO A 43 41.71 10.20 -0.55
CA PRO A 43 41.55 9.17 0.49
C PRO A 43 41.05 7.85 -0.12
N LEU A 44 41.87 7.22 -0.96
CA LEU A 44 41.54 6.03 -1.74
C LEU A 44 41.08 4.88 -0.84
N GLU A 45 41.86 4.55 0.19
CA GLU A 45 41.57 3.43 1.09
C GLU A 45 40.23 3.62 1.83
N ASP A 46 39.91 4.84 2.25
CA ASP A 46 38.68 5.10 3.00
C ASP A 46 37.44 5.01 2.12
N VAL A 47 37.54 5.42 0.85
CA VAL A 47 36.46 5.29 -0.13
C VAL A 47 36.29 3.84 -0.61
N GLU A 48 37.39 3.11 -0.82
CA GLU A 48 37.34 1.70 -1.23
C GLU A 48 36.76 0.79 -0.14
N LYS A 49 36.97 1.12 1.15
CA LYS A 49 36.32 0.41 2.29
C LYS A 49 34.79 0.47 2.24
N LEU A 50 34.21 1.48 1.57
CA LEU A 50 32.75 1.60 1.36
C LEU A 50 32.23 0.67 0.25
N GLY A 51 33.11 -0.08 -0.42
CA GLY A 51 32.75 -1.08 -1.43
C GLY A 51 32.57 -0.54 -2.85
N TYR A 52 33.23 0.58 -3.19
CA TYR A 52 33.16 1.19 -4.52
C TYR A 52 34.53 1.20 -5.21
N HIS A 53 34.52 1.04 -6.52
CA HIS A 53 35.62 1.48 -7.38
C HIS A 53 35.59 3.00 -7.47
N VAL A 54 36.74 3.67 -7.31
CA VAL A 54 36.80 5.13 -7.34
C VAL A 54 37.75 5.62 -8.42
N PHE A 55 37.29 6.64 -9.15
CA PHE A 55 38.06 7.37 -10.14
C PHE A 55 37.96 8.86 -9.82
N TYR A 56 39.06 9.58 -9.87
CA TYR A 56 39.10 10.98 -9.42
C TYR A 56 40.04 11.82 -10.27
N HIS A 57 39.77 13.11 -10.29
CA HIS A 57 40.57 14.11 -11.00
C HIS A 57 40.46 15.43 -10.24
N GLY A 58 41.50 15.82 -9.51
CA GLY A 58 41.49 16.98 -8.62
C GLY A 58 42.87 17.58 -8.35
N GLN A 59 42.90 18.85 -7.97
CA GLN A 59 44.12 19.62 -7.67
C GLN A 59 44.06 20.20 -6.25
N LYS A 60 45.20 20.70 -5.75
CA LYS A 60 45.30 21.20 -4.37
C LYS A 60 44.37 22.40 -4.14
N GLY A 61 43.46 22.29 -3.19
CA GLY A 61 42.66 23.42 -2.65
C GLY A 61 41.51 23.93 -3.52
N HIS A 62 41.41 23.49 -4.78
CA HIS A 62 40.39 23.96 -5.72
C HIS A 62 39.85 22.81 -6.59
N TYR A 63 38.58 22.94 -7.01
CA TYR A 63 37.90 22.04 -7.95
C TYR A 63 37.86 20.57 -7.46
N GLY A 64 38.01 19.63 -8.40
CA GLY A 64 38.11 18.22 -8.15
C GLY A 64 36.77 17.51 -8.28
N VAL A 65 36.77 16.42 -9.03
CA VAL A 65 35.63 15.52 -9.21
C VAL A 65 36.04 14.09 -8.93
N ALA A 66 35.10 13.28 -8.44
CA ALA A 66 35.27 11.85 -8.29
C ALA A 66 34.02 11.09 -8.72
N LEU A 67 34.20 9.89 -9.25
CA LEU A 67 33.12 8.97 -9.60
C LEU A 67 33.38 7.64 -8.88
N LEU A 68 32.44 7.28 -8.01
CA LEU A 68 32.45 6.02 -7.27
C LEU A 68 31.42 5.10 -7.91
N THR A 69 31.79 3.87 -8.26
CA THR A 69 30.90 2.91 -8.91
C THR A 69 31.00 1.55 -8.23
N LYS A 70 29.85 0.89 -8.00
CA LYS A 70 29.84 -0.50 -7.49
C LYS A 70 30.39 -1.47 -8.53
N GLU A 71 29.96 -1.30 -9.78
CA GLU A 71 30.48 -2.05 -10.93
C GLU A 71 31.69 -1.34 -11.52
N LYS A 72 32.67 -2.12 -12.00
CA LYS A 72 33.84 -1.55 -12.67
C LYS A 72 33.44 -1.00 -14.05
N PRO A 73 33.73 0.28 -14.35
CA PRO A 73 33.43 0.85 -15.67
C PRO A 73 34.29 0.21 -16.77
N ILE A 74 33.76 0.20 -17.98
CA ILE A 74 34.44 -0.26 -19.21
C ILE A 74 35.59 0.69 -19.54
N ALA A 75 35.31 1.99 -19.49
CA ALA A 75 36.25 3.06 -19.77
C ALA A 75 35.98 4.24 -18.85
N VAL A 76 37.04 4.96 -18.49
CA VAL A 76 36.97 6.20 -17.71
C VAL A 76 37.82 7.26 -18.39
N ARG A 77 37.30 8.47 -18.53
CA ARG A 77 37.98 9.63 -19.12
C ARG A 77 37.94 10.79 -18.14
N LYS A 78 39.06 11.51 -18.02
CA LYS A 78 39.19 12.74 -17.22
C LYS A 78 39.23 13.93 -18.18
N GLY A 79 38.36 14.93 -17.98
CA GLY A 79 38.27 16.10 -18.87
C GLY A 79 37.61 15.84 -20.24
N PHE A 80 37.50 16.89 -21.05
CA PHE A 80 37.12 16.81 -22.46
C PHE A 80 38.31 16.36 -23.33
N PRO A 81 38.06 15.80 -24.52
CA PRO A 81 39.13 15.46 -25.46
C PRO A 81 40.03 16.63 -25.89
N THR A 82 39.54 17.86 -25.76
CA THR A 82 40.23 19.10 -26.13
C THR A 82 40.91 19.79 -24.95
N ASP A 83 40.86 19.21 -23.75
CA ASP A 83 41.50 19.78 -22.56
C ASP A 83 43.02 19.62 -22.63
N ASP A 84 43.76 20.67 -22.24
CA ASP A 84 45.21 20.64 -22.05
C ASP A 84 45.57 20.32 -20.58
N GLU A 85 46.88 20.22 -20.29
CA GLU A 85 47.38 19.93 -18.93
C GLU A 85 47.08 21.05 -17.92
N GLU A 86 46.74 22.27 -18.38
CA GLU A 86 46.38 23.42 -17.54
C GLU A 86 44.85 23.51 -17.30
N ALA A 87 44.05 22.68 -17.97
CA ALA A 87 42.61 22.65 -17.85
C ALA A 87 42.15 22.37 -16.42
N GLN A 88 41.10 23.07 -15.99
CA GLN A 88 40.55 22.89 -14.65
C GLN A 88 39.92 21.51 -14.50
N ARG A 89 40.34 20.75 -13.48
CA ARG A 89 39.94 19.36 -13.22
C ARG A 89 38.48 19.25 -12.76
N ARG A 90 37.55 19.36 -13.72
CA ARG A 90 36.10 19.56 -13.50
C ARG A 90 35.20 18.47 -14.03
N ILE A 91 35.71 17.54 -14.85
CA ILE A 91 34.89 16.48 -15.46
C ILE A 91 35.55 15.12 -15.31
N ILE A 92 34.71 14.13 -15.02
CA ILE A 92 35.04 12.73 -15.18
C ILE A 92 33.86 12.01 -15.86
N MET A 93 34.17 11.20 -16.86
CA MET A 93 33.20 10.43 -17.64
C MET A 93 33.50 8.94 -17.50
N ALA A 94 32.46 8.11 -17.43
CA ALA A 94 32.63 6.67 -17.43
C ALA A 94 31.56 5.96 -18.27
N GLU A 95 31.97 4.91 -18.96
CA GLU A 95 31.04 3.96 -19.57
C GLU A 95 30.80 2.81 -18.60
N ILE A 96 29.56 2.67 -18.13
CA ILE A 96 29.17 1.65 -17.17
C ILE A 96 28.35 0.59 -17.91
N PRO A 97 28.72 -0.70 -17.82
CA PRO A 97 27.93 -1.76 -18.43
C PRO A 97 26.55 -1.81 -17.74
N SER A 98 25.47 -1.75 -18.50
CA SER A 98 24.11 -1.77 -17.95
C SER A 98 23.14 -2.56 -18.84
N GLU A 99 21.96 -2.88 -18.30
CA GLU A 99 20.88 -3.53 -19.06
C GLU A 99 20.26 -2.61 -20.13
N PHE A 100 20.55 -1.31 -20.09
CA PHE A 100 20.15 -0.34 -21.13
C PHE A 100 21.17 -0.26 -22.29
N GLY A 101 22.26 -1.05 -22.22
CA GLY A 101 23.46 -0.88 -23.02
C GLY A 101 24.58 -0.22 -22.21
N ASN A 102 25.69 0.16 -22.86
CA ASN A 102 26.75 0.93 -22.20
C ASN A 102 26.19 2.31 -21.81
N LEU A 103 26.02 2.55 -20.52
CA LEU A 103 25.53 3.80 -19.97
C LEU A 103 26.69 4.77 -19.81
N THR A 104 26.65 5.89 -20.53
CA THR A 104 27.63 6.96 -20.38
C THR A 104 27.23 7.87 -19.23
N VAL A 105 28.04 7.89 -18.17
CA VAL A 105 27.87 8.78 -17.02
C VAL A 105 28.88 9.91 -17.11
N ILE A 106 28.40 11.16 -17.09
CA ILE A 106 29.21 12.38 -17.09
C ILE A 106 29.01 13.07 -15.75
N ASN A 107 30.05 13.13 -14.91
CA ASN A 107 30.06 13.88 -13.67
C ASN A 107 30.83 15.20 -13.86
N GLY A 108 30.17 16.34 -13.65
CA GLY A 108 30.73 17.66 -13.87
C GLY A 108 30.64 18.62 -12.67
N TYR A 109 31.70 19.38 -12.44
CA TYR A 109 31.69 20.57 -11.58
C TYR A 109 31.80 21.83 -12.45
N PHE A 110 30.65 22.39 -12.83
CA PHE A 110 30.58 23.48 -13.80
C PHE A 110 31.11 24.79 -13.17
N PRO A 111 31.78 25.67 -13.93
CA PRO A 111 32.26 26.94 -13.38
C PRO A 111 31.12 27.80 -12.84
N GLN A 112 31.31 28.42 -11.66
CA GLN A 112 30.27 29.22 -11.03
C GLN A 112 30.02 30.56 -11.76
N GLY A 113 31.07 31.17 -12.32
CA GLY A 113 30.99 32.36 -13.18
C GLY A 113 31.16 33.72 -12.46
N GLU A 114 30.94 33.76 -11.15
CA GLU A 114 30.93 34.95 -10.26
C GLU A 114 29.90 36.01 -10.65
N SER A 115 30.18 36.79 -11.69
CA SER A 115 29.32 37.82 -12.25
C SER A 115 29.52 37.95 -13.76
N ARG A 116 28.52 38.46 -14.47
CA ARG A 116 28.51 38.65 -15.93
C ARG A 116 29.72 39.43 -16.45
N ASP A 117 30.17 40.42 -15.68
CA ASP A 117 31.27 41.34 -16.01
C ASP A 117 32.66 40.81 -15.61
N HIS A 118 32.74 39.65 -14.94
CA HIS A 118 34.03 39.10 -14.55
C HIS A 118 34.83 38.65 -15.78
N GLU A 119 36.02 39.24 -15.96
CA GLU A 119 36.85 39.12 -17.18
C GLU A 119 37.22 37.69 -17.59
N THR A 120 37.35 36.76 -16.64
CA THR A 120 37.81 35.39 -16.89
C THR A 120 36.80 34.31 -16.50
N LYS A 121 36.07 34.47 -15.39
CA LYS A 121 35.19 33.41 -14.84
C LYS A 121 33.92 33.19 -15.64
N PHE A 122 33.26 34.27 -16.08
CA PHE A 122 32.05 34.14 -16.91
C PHE A 122 32.37 33.58 -18.31
N PRO A 123 33.43 34.06 -19.01
CA PRO A 123 33.88 33.44 -20.25
C PRO A 123 34.27 31.96 -20.09
N ALA A 124 34.92 31.58 -18.99
CA ALA A 124 35.23 30.18 -18.70
C ALA A 124 33.96 29.32 -18.54
N LYS A 125 32.91 29.86 -17.89
CA LYS A 125 31.60 29.19 -17.80
C LYS A 125 30.96 29.02 -19.17
N THR A 126 30.97 30.07 -20.01
CA THR A 126 30.46 30.01 -21.38
C THR A 126 31.17 28.93 -22.20
N LYS A 127 32.51 28.93 -22.19
CA LYS A 127 33.32 27.94 -22.92
C LYS A 127 33.00 26.52 -22.46
N PHE A 128 32.90 26.29 -21.15
CA PHE A 128 32.64 24.96 -20.59
C PHE A 128 31.29 24.36 -21.06
N TYR A 129 30.23 25.17 -21.08
CA TYR A 129 28.93 24.72 -21.61
C TYR A 129 28.98 24.47 -23.11
N GLN A 130 29.74 25.27 -23.86
CA GLN A 130 29.95 25.07 -25.29
C GLN A 130 30.71 23.78 -25.58
N ASP A 131 31.78 23.50 -24.85
CA ASP A 131 32.58 22.28 -24.98
C ASP A 131 31.73 21.03 -24.66
N LEU A 132 30.91 21.08 -23.60
CA LEU A 132 29.97 20.00 -23.28
C LEU A 132 28.96 19.77 -24.42
N GLN A 133 28.38 20.86 -24.95
CA GLN A 133 27.42 20.77 -26.05
C GLN A 133 28.06 20.16 -27.30
N ASN A 134 29.27 20.58 -27.65
CA ASN A 134 30.03 20.06 -28.78
C ASN A 134 30.37 18.58 -28.59
N PHE A 135 30.78 18.18 -27.39
CA PHE A 135 31.04 16.78 -27.04
C PHE A 135 29.79 15.91 -27.24
N LEU A 136 28.64 16.33 -26.72
CA LEU A 136 27.39 15.59 -26.88
C LEU A 136 26.96 15.47 -28.34
N GLN A 137 27.19 16.50 -29.16
CA GLN A 137 26.81 16.50 -30.58
C GLN A 137 27.76 15.68 -31.47
N SER A 138 29.03 15.56 -31.08
CA SER A 138 30.04 14.85 -31.88
C SER A 138 30.16 13.37 -31.50
N GLU A 139 30.05 13.04 -30.22
CA GLU A 139 30.39 11.71 -29.71
C GLU A 139 29.19 10.85 -29.31
N LEU A 140 28.02 11.45 -29.06
CA LEU A 140 26.86 10.76 -28.49
C LEU A 140 25.58 11.05 -29.28
N ARG A 141 24.56 10.21 -29.09
CA ARG A 141 23.22 10.43 -29.64
C ARG A 141 22.16 10.46 -28.52
N PRO A 142 21.05 11.20 -28.69
CA PRO A 142 20.00 11.30 -27.66
C PRO A 142 19.35 9.96 -27.28
N GLU A 143 19.38 8.98 -28.19
CA GLU A 143 18.86 7.64 -27.97
C GLU A 143 19.83 6.75 -27.16
N ASN A 144 21.12 7.13 -27.08
CA ASN A 144 22.06 6.42 -26.22
C ASN A 144 21.68 6.66 -24.75
N PRO A 145 21.81 5.66 -23.86
CA PRO A 145 21.62 5.88 -22.44
C PRO A 145 22.77 6.76 -21.92
N VAL A 146 22.45 8.01 -21.60
CA VAL A 146 23.40 9.01 -21.10
C VAL A 146 22.83 9.65 -19.84
N LEU A 147 23.67 9.81 -18.83
CA LEU A 147 23.33 10.52 -17.61
C LEU A 147 24.40 11.58 -17.33
N ILE A 148 24.01 12.86 -17.37
CA ILE A 148 24.84 13.98 -16.95
C ILE A 148 24.41 14.38 -15.55
N MET A 149 25.34 14.38 -14.61
CA MET A 149 25.09 14.76 -13.22
C MET A 149 26.16 15.73 -12.74
N GLY A 150 25.80 16.57 -11.77
CA GLY A 150 26.79 17.47 -11.17
C GLY A 150 26.20 18.71 -10.54
N ASP A 151 27.10 19.62 -10.17
CA ASP A 151 26.79 21.00 -9.81
C ASP A 151 26.92 21.86 -11.07
N MET A 152 25.77 22.19 -11.66
CA MET A 152 25.69 22.97 -12.90
C MET A 152 25.92 24.46 -12.64
N ASN A 153 25.82 24.93 -11.39
CA ASN A 153 25.86 26.37 -11.07
C ASN A 153 24.83 27.21 -11.87
N ILE A 154 23.77 26.60 -12.38
CA ILE A 154 22.67 27.25 -13.11
C ILE A 154 21.34 26.73 -12.58
N SER A 155 20.42 27.64 -12.24
CA SER A 155 19.03 27.36 -11.90
C SER A 155 18.18 27.44 -13.17
N PRO A 156 17.69 26.30 -13.71
CA PRO A 156 17.06 26.25 -15.04
C PRO A 156 15.82 27.14 -15.18
N THR A 157 14.98 27.20 -14.14
CA THR A 157 13.69 27.91 -14.13
C THR A 157 13.54 28.77 -12.87
N ASP A 158 12.52 29.63 -12.82
CA ASP A 158 12.26 30.42 -11.61
C ASP A 158 11.77 29.57 -10.43
N LEU A 159 11.21 28.39 -10.70
CA LEU A 159 10.85 27.40 -9.67
C LEU A 159 12.08 26.84 -8.94
N ASP A 160 13.28 27.08 -9.47
CA ASP A 160 14.54 26.63 -8.91
C ASP A 160 15.20 27.71 -8.02
N ILE A 161 14.49 28.81 -7.72
CA ILE A 161 15.00 29.98 -6.99
C ILE A 161 14.18 30.26 -5.72
N GLY A 162 14.77 30.00 -4.55
CA GLY A 162 14.18 30.21 -3.22
C GLY A 162 14.70 31.41 -2.43
N ILE A 163 15.60 32.22 -3.00
CA ILE A 163 16.26 33.32 -2.26
C ILE A 163 15.38 34.56 -2.03
N GLY A 164 14.12 34.52 -2.46
CA GLY A 164 13.16 35.63 -2.40
C GLY A 164 13.26 36.58 -3.61
N GLU A 165 12.14 37.21 -3.93
CA GLU A 165 11.96 37.97 -5.17
C GLU A 165 12.86 39.22 -5.25
N ASP A 166 13.05 39.94 -4.13
CA ASP A 166 13.93 41.11 -4.08
C ASP A 166 15.39 40.75 -4.30
N SER A 167 15.83 39.62 -3.74
CA SER A 167 17.18 39.10 -3.97
C SER A 167 17.36 38.64 -5.40
N ARG A 168 16.38 37.94 -5.98
CA ARG A 168 16.39 37.53 -7.40
C ARG A 168 16.53 38.73 -8.33
N LYS A 169 15.69 39.76 -8.17
CA LYS A 169 15.77 41.02 -8.93
C LYS A 169 17.11 41.72 -8.75
N ARG A 170 17.63 41.75 -7.51
CA ARG A 170 18.95 42.35 -7.22
C ARG A 170 20.08 41.61 -7.93
N TRP A 171 20.09 40.28 -7.92
CA TRP A 171 21.13 39.47 -8.58
C TRP A 171 21.09 39.68 -10.10
N LEU A 172 19.90 39.67 -10.71
CA LEU A 172 19.75 39.98 -12.14
C LEU A 172 20.25 41.39 -12.48
N ARG A 173 19.90 42.40 -11.68
CA ARG A 173 20.33 43.79 -11.89
C ARG A 173 21.84 43.97 -11.75
N THR A 174 22.46 43.25 -10.81
CA THR A 174 23.91 43.32 -10.55
C THR A 174 24.72 42.34 -11.40
N GLY A 175 24.06 41.56 -12.26
CA GLY A 175 24.73 40.58 -13.12
C GLY A 175 25.33 39.40 -12.36
N LYS A 176 24.85 39.05 -11.16
CA LYS A 176 25.37 37.90 -10.41
C LYS A 176 24.96 36.58 -11.07
N CYS A 177 25.91 35.67 -11.27
CA CYS A 177 25.71 34.38 -11.93
C CYS A 177 24.85 33.42 -11.11
N SER A 178 24.00 32.66 -11.80
CA SER A 178 23.28 31.43 -11.42
C SER A 178 22.00 31.28 -12.24
N PHE A 179 21.39 32.38 -12.69
CA PHE A 179 20.10 32.38 -13.41
C PHE A 179 19.98 33.59 -14.35
N LEU A 180 21.10 34.07 -14.88
CA LEU A 180 21.12 35.08 -15.94
C LEU A 180 20.46 34.51 -17.21
N PRO A 181 19.87 35.36 -18.06
CA PRO A 181 19.29 34.93 -19.33
C PRO A 181 20.25 34.08 -20.18
N GLU A 182 21.51 34.49 -20.29
CA GLU A 182 22.56 33.81 -21.06
C GLU A 182 22.84 32.39 -20.51
N GLU A 183 22.86 32.25 -19.19
CA GLU A 183 23.04 30.97 -18.51
C GLU A 183 21.86 30.02 -18.79
N ARG A 184 20.64 30.54 -18.76
CA ARG A 184 19.43 29.77 -19.08
C ARG A 184 19.36 29.39 -20.57
N GLU A 185 19.88 30.21 -21.47
CA GLU A 185 20.03 29.84 -22.88
C GLU A 185 20.98 28.65 -23.06
N TRP A 186 22.11 28.61 -22.34
CA TRP A 186 23.04 27.48 -22.39
C TRP A 186 22.39 26.21 -21.84
N MET A 187 21.67 26.31 -20.72
CA MET A 187 20.93 25.20 -20.13
C MET A 187 19.81 24.70 -21.07
N ALA A 188 19.05 25.61 -21.68
CA ALA A 188 18.00 25.26 -22.63
C ALA A 188 18.56 24.57 -23.88
N ARG A 189 19.73 25.01 -24.38
CA ARG A 189 20.43 24.34 -25.49
C ARG A 189 20.86 22.92 -25.10
N LEU A 190 21.39 22.75 -23.90
CA LEU A 190 21.81 21.46 -23.37
C LEU A 190 20.62 20.49 -23.24
N LEU A 191 19.50 20.95 -22.65
CA LEU A 191 18.25 20.18 -22.59
C LEU A 191 17.69 19.87 -23.99
N GLY A 192 17.76 20.85 -24.90
CA GLY A 192 17.29 20.75 -26.28
C GLY A 192 18.03 19.71 -27.14
N TRP A 193 19.23 19.26 -26.73
CA TRP A 193 19.89 18.11 -27.36
C TRP A 193 19.07 16.81 -27.19
N GLY A 194 18.23 16.72 -26.17
CA GLY A 194 17.45 15.52 -25.83
C GLY A 194 17.69 15.02 -24.42
N LEU A 195 17.99 15.93 -23.49
CA LEU A 195 18.14 15.63 -22.06
C LEU A 195 16.89 16.05 -21.29
N VAL A 196 16.53 15.25 -20.31
CA VAL A 196 15.41 15.47 -19.40
C VAL A 196 15.97 15.72 -18.00
N ASP A 197 15.63 16.87 -17.41
CA ASP A 197 15.84 17.12 -15.99
C ASP A 197 14.95 16.17 -15.18
N THR A 198 15.56 15.14 -14.60
CA THR A 198 14.83 14.05 -13.94
C THR A 198 14.03 14.55 -12.72
N TYR A 199 14.53 15.53 -11.98
CA TYR A 199 13.84 16.07 -10.81
C TYR A 199 12.63 16.90 -11.23
N ARG A 200 12.80 17.83 -12.17
CA ARG A 200 11.70 18.68 -12.67
C ARG A 200 10.65 17.87 -13.41
N HIS A 201 11.04 16.84 -14.16
CA HIS A 201 10.09 15.95 -14.83
C HIS A 201 9.19 15.19 -13.83
N ALA A 202 9.75 14.69 -12.73
CA ALA A 202 8.98 14.01 -11.69
C ALA A 202 8.21 14.98 -10.77
N ASN A 203 8.70 16.21 -10.61
CA ASN A 203 8.18 17.22 -9.71
C ASN A 203 7.97 18.55 -10.47
N PRO A 204 7.00 18.63 -11.40
CA PRO A 204 6.87 19.76 -12.33
C PRO A 204 6.62 21.10 -11.64
N GLU A 205 5.83 21.10 -10.55
CA GLU A 205 5.38 22.31 -9.86
C GLU A 205 6.15 22.63 -8.57
N ALA A 206 7.10 21.77 -8.16
CA ALA A 206 7.83 21.97 -6.90
C ALA A 206 8.69 23.23 -6.94
N GLN A 207 8.55 24.09 -5.93
CA GLN A 207 9.25 25.38 -5.81
C GLN A 207 9.90 25.58 -4.44
N ASP A 208 9.96 24.53 -3.63
CA ASP A 208 10.42 24.53 -2.23
C ASP A 208 11.59 23.57 -2.00
N LYS A 209 12.16 23.01 -3.08
CA LYS A 209 13.25 22.03 -3.05
C LYS A 209 14.46 22.54 -3.81
N PHE A 210 15.51 22.85 -3.06
CA PHE A 210 16.75 23.46 -3.52
C PHE A 210 17.94 22.57 -3.16
N SER A 211 19.00 22.65 -3.94
CA SER A 211 20.18 21.83 -3.74
C SER A 211 21.33 22.58 -3.11
N TRP A 212 21.32 23.92 -3.11
CA TRP A 212 22.37 24.76 -2.51
C TRP A 212 21.80 25.82 -1.58
N PHE A 213 22.46 26.01 -0.42
CA PHE A 213 22.08 26.99 0.60
C PHE A 213 23.32 27.68 1.18
N ASP A 214 23.38 29.01 1.00
CA ASP A 214 24.47 29.83 1.52
C ASP A 214 24.63 29.71 3.04
N TYR A 215 25.87 29.43 3.48
CA TYR A 215 26.21 29.32 4.90
C TYR A 215 26.00 30.64 5.67
N ARG A 216 26.40 31.77 5.09
CA ARG A 216 26.49 33.06 5.80
C ARG A 216 25.12 33.58 6.18
N SER A 217 24.16 33.44 5.28
CA SER A 217 22.79 33.84 5.47
C SER A 217 21.94 32.79 6.18
N LYS A 218 22.51 31.65 6.60
CA LYS A 218 21.78 30.50 7.15
C LYS A 218 20.61 30.09 6.24
N GLY A 219 20.85 30.04 4.93
CA GLY A 219 19.79 29.85 3.95
C GLY A 219 18.98 28.56 4.15
N PHE A 220 19.58 27.51 4.71
CA PHE A 220 18.91 26.24 4.93
C PHE A 220 17.78 26.31 5.97
N ASP A 221 17.98 27.07 7.05
CA ASP A 221 17.01 27.19 8.15
C ASP A 221 15.68 27.80 7.66
N ASP A 222 15.76 28.74 6.73
CA ASP A 222 14.61 29.42 6.12
C ASP A 222 14.17 28.81 4.79
N ASN A 223 14.78 27.68 4.37
CA ASN A 223 14.64 27.09 3.04
C ASN A 223 14.87 28.08 1.87
N ARG A 224 15.79 29.03 2.05
CA ARG A 224 16.23 30.01 1.04
C ARG A 224 17.44 29.48 0.28
N GLY A 225 17.18 28.76 -0.82
CA GLY A 225 18.23 28.11 -1.62
C GLY A 225 18.08 28.31 -3.13
N LEU A 226 18.95 27.63 -3.87
CA LEU A 226 18.88 27.49 -5.34
C LEU A 226 18.97 26.00 -5.71
N ARG A 227 18.23 25.55 -6.73
CA ARG A 227 18.44 24.21 -7.31
C ARG A 227 19.40 24.33 -8.48
N ILE A 228 20.64 23.92 -8.26
CA ILE A 228 21.75 24.01 -9.22
C ILE A 228 22.47 22.67 -9.43
N ASP A 229 22.19 21.66 -8.60
CA ASP A 229 22.68 20.30 -8.76
C ASP A 229 21.61 19.46 -9.46
N LEU A 230 21.94 18.92 -10.64
CA LEU A 230 20.96 18.29 -11.53
C LEU A 230 21.41 16.87 -11.92
N LEU A 231 20.43 16.01 -12.21
CA LEU A 231 20.62 14.76 -12.95
C LEU A 231 19.81 14.84 -14.25
N LEU A 232 20.50 14.96 -15.37
CA LEU A 232 19.95 15.09 -16.71
C LEU A 232 20.09 13.75 -17.45
N ALA A 233 18.97 13.10 -17.74
CA ALA A 233 18.94 11.81 -18.42
C ALA A 233 18.57 11.99 -19.91
N SER A 234 19.24 11.30 -20.82
CA SER A 234 18.87 11.31 -22.24
C SER A 234 17.49 10.69 -22.50
N GLN A 235 16.91 10.91 -23.68
CA GLN A 235 15.66 10.27 -24.10
C GLN A 235 15.73 8.73 -24.02
N GLY A 236 16.89 8.13 -24.27
CA GLY A 236 17.11 6.69 -24.13
C GLY A 236 17.08 6.18 -22.68
N LEU A 237 17.24 7.05 -21.68
CA LEU A 237 17.32 6.68 -20.26
C LEU A 237 16.15 7.22 -19.42
N ALA A 238 15.69 8.43 -19.71
CA ALA A 238 14.68 9.15 -18.93
C ALA A 238 13.37 8.37 -18.70
N PRO A 239 12.80 7.61 -19.67
CA PRO A 239 11.60 6.81 -19.46
C PRO A 239 11.73 5.73 -18.37
N HIS A 240 12.96 5.38 -18.01
CA HIS A 240 13.25 4.38 -16.98
C HIS A 240 13.39 4.98 -15.58
N CYS A 241 13.37 6.32 -15.45
CA CYS A 241 13.45 7.00 -14.17
C CYS A 241 12.15 6.79 -13.38
N VAL A 242 12.24 6.12 -12.22
CA VAL A 242 11.10 5.78 -11.37
C VAL A 242 11.00 6.60 -10.10
N ALA A 243 12.08 7.26 -9.68
CA ALA A 243 12.08 8.14 -8.53
C ALA A 243 13.26 9.12 -8.58
N THR A 244 13.10 10.30 -7.98
CA THR A 244 14.14 11.33 -7.82
C THR A 244 14.01 12.01 -6.46
N GLY A 245 15.05 12.68 -6.00
CA GLY A 245 14.99 13.43 -4.75
C GLY A 245 16.20 14.31 -4.47
N ILE A 246 16.05 15.15 -3.44
CA ILE A 246 17.09 16.02 -2.88
C ILE A 246 17.12 15.74 -1.37
N ASP A 247 18.28 15.35 -0.85
CA ASP A 247 18.42 14.85 0.51
C ASP A 247 18.71 15.98 1.52
N TYR A 248 17.65 16.47 2.15
CA TYR A 248 17.73 17.51 3.17
C TYR A 248 18.23 16.97 4.52
N ASP A 249 18.07 15.67 4.79
CA ASP A 249 18.52 15.06 6.05
C ASP A 249 20.04 15.08 6.10
N ILE A 250 20.69 14.69 5.01
CA ILE A 250 22.16 14.76 4.88
C ILE A 250 22.64 16.22 4.89
N ARG A 251 21.88 17.15 4.29
CA ARG A 251 22.18 18.60 4.37
C ARG A 251 22.03 19.16 5.79
N GLY A 252 21.15 18.58 6.61
CA GLY A 252 20.90 18.97 8.01
C GLY A 252 21.90 18.43 9.02
N MET A 253 22.85 17.59 8.60
CA MET A 253 23.90 17.04 9.48
C MET A 253 24.83 18.12 10.04
N GLU A 254 25.55 17.81 11.12
CA GLU A 254 26.59 18.68 11.64
C GLU A 254 27.76 18.84 10.66
N LYS A 255 28.30 20.06 10.58
CA LYS A 255 29.31 20.46 9.59
C LYS A 255 28.93 19.93 8.20
N PRO A 256 27.79 20.36 7.62
CA PRO A 256 27.35 19.87 6.33
C PRO A 256 28.04 20.64 5.20
N SER A 257 28.12 20.04 4.01
CA SER A 257 28.25 20.80 2.75
C SER A 257 27.13 21.85 2.63
N ASP A 258 27.36 22.93 1.90
CA ASP A 258 26.32 23.91 1.55
C ASP A 258 25.34 23.34 0.53
N HIS A 259 25.76 22.28 -0.18
CA HIS A 259 24.90 21.52 -1.07
C HIS A 259 24.20 20.34 -0.37
N ALA A 260 23.07 19.94 -0.90
CA ALA A 260 22.32 18.73 -0.56
C ALA A 260 22.55 17.67 -1.64
N PRO A 261 22.77 16.37 -1.29
CA PRO A 261 22.87 15.31 -2.29
C PRO A 261 21.59 15.20 -3.12
N VAL A 262 21.73 15.13 -4.45
CA VAL A 262 20.62 14.92 -5.38
C VAL A 262 20.70 13.51 -5.97
N TRP A 263 19.57 12.85 -6.22
CA TRP A 263 19.57 11.47 -6.69
C TRP A 263 18.46 11.15 -7.68
N ALA A 264 18.70 10.14 -8.53
CA ALA A 264 17.71 9.55 -9.43
C ALA A 264 17.83 8.02 -9.45
N GLN A 265 16.69 7.32 -9.53
CA GLN A 265 16.61 5.87 -9.58
C GLN A 265 15.94 5.41 -10.88
N PHE A 266 16.60 4.48 -11.58
CA PHE A 266 16.15 3.91 -12.84
C PHE A 266 15.82 2.43 -12.67
N LYS A 267 14.63 2.01 -13.14
CA LYS A 267 14.16 0.62 -13.04
C LYS A 267 14.76 -0.24 -14.14
N LEU A 268 15.43 -1.31 -13.71
CA LEU A 268 15.95 -2.35 -14.59
C LEU A 268 14.80 -3.19 -15.17
N LEU A 269 14.88 -3.52 -16.46
CA LEU A 269 13.85 -4.27 -17.19
C LEU A 269 13.84 -5.77 -16.83
N ALA A 270 14.90 -6.32 -16.23
CA ALA A 270 15.18 -7.75 -16.36
C ALA A 270 14.69 -8.72 -15.25
N THR A 271 13.87 -8.35 -14.27
CA THR A 271 13.51 -9.36 -13.24
C THR A 271 12.70 -10.52 -13.85
N LEU A 272 11.71 -10.25 -14.72
CA LEU A 272 10.90 -11.31 -15.34
C LEU A 272 11.62 -12.03 -16.49
N GLN A 273 12.46 -11.32 -17.27
CA GLN A 273 13.21 -11.91 -18.38
C GLN A 273 14.36 -12.80 -17.89
N LYS A 274 15.04 -12.44 -16.80
CA LYS A 274 16.07 -13.27 -16.17
C LYS A 274 15.52 -14.60 -15.66
N TYR A 275 14.38 -14.58 -14.95
CA TYR A 275 13.73 -15.81 -14.50
C TYR A 275 13.19 -16.64 -15.67
N HIS A 276 12.63 -16.00 -16.71
CA HIS A 276 12.20 -16.72 -17.90
C HIS A 276 13.36 -17.40 -18.63
N ALA A 277 14.47 -16.69 -18.89
CA ALA A 277 15.63 -17.26 -19.56
C ALA A 277 16.25 -18.42 -18.74
N GLN A 278 16.34 -18.27 -17.42
CA GLN A 278 16.79 -19.35 -16.54
C GLN A 278 15.84 -20.56 -16.55
N LEU A 279 14.52 -20.34 -16.51
CA LEU A 279 13.53 -21.41 -16.58
C LEU A 279 13.54 -22.12 -17.95
N THR A 280 13.75 -21.40 -19.04
CA THR A 280 13.84 -21.96 -20.40
C THR A 280 15.13 -22.77 -20.59
N LEU A 281 16.26 -22.31 -20.06
CA LEU A 281 17.52 -23.07 -20.05
C LEU A 281 17.40 -24.33 -19.18
N TRP A 282 16.78 -24.22 -18.01
CA TRP A 282 16.57 -25.37 -17.12
C TRP A 282 15.61 -26.40 -17.72
N HIS A 283 14.57 -25.94 -18.43
CA HIS A 283 13.69 -26.79 -19.23
C HIS A 283 14.45 -27.54 -20.33
N ALA A 284 15.38 -26.85 -21.01
CA ALA A 284 16.19 -27.44 -22.08
C ALA A 284 17.20 -28.48 -21.55
N GLU A 285 17.83 -28.22 -20.40
CA GLU A 285 18.82 -29.12 -19.81
C GLU A 285 18.21 -30.34 -19.10
N ARG A 286 17.05 -30.18 -18.46
CA ARG A 286 16.41 -31.24 -17.64
C ARG A 286 14.89 -31.27 -17.80
N PRO A 287 14.36 -31.49 -19.03
CA PRO A 287 12.92 -31.41 -19.29
C PRO A 287 12.12 -32.39 -18.41
N ALA A 288 12.60 -33.63 -18.26
CA ALA A 288 11.93 -34.65 -17.45
C ALA A 288 11.85 -34.28 -15.95
N LEU A 289 12.90 -33.66 -15.39
CA LEU A 289 12.92 -33.26 -13.97
C LEU A 289 11.98 -32.08 -13.71
N MET A 290 11.95 -31.12 -14.63
CA MET A 290 11.06 -29.96 -14.54
C MET A 290 9.60 -30.36 -14.74
N MET A 291 9.29 -31.20 -15.72
CA MET A 291 7.95 -31.78 -15.90
C MET A 291 7.54 -32.61 -14.68
N GLY A 292 8.44 -33.42 -14.12
CA GLY A 292 8.19 -34.22 -12.93
C GLY A 292 7.92 -33.38 -11.67
N ALA A 293 8.72 -32.34 -11.44
CA ALA A 293 8.53 -31.41 -10.32
C ALA A 293 7.23 -30.61 -10.46
N PHE A 294 6.93 -30.12 -11.66
CA PHE A 294 5.70 -29.41 -11.94
C PHE A 294 4.46 -30.31 -11.79
N PHE A 295 4.55 -31.55 -12.31
CA PHE A 295 3.51 -32.57 -12.11
C PHE A 295 3.28 -32.83 -10.63
N LEU A 296 4.34 -33.06 -9.85
CA LEU A 296 4.25 -33.32 -8.41
C LEU A 296 3.63 -32.14 -7.66
N GLY A 297 4.05 -30.91 -7.95
CA GLY A 297 3.48 -29.70 -7.36
C GLY A 297 1.99 -29.55 -7.67
N TYR A 298 1.61 -29.69 -8.94
CA TYR A 298 0.20 -29.61 -9.36
C TYR A 298 -0.62 -30.74 -8.73
N PHE A 299 -0.10 -31.97 -8.75
CA PHE A 299 -0.69 -33.15 -8.14
C PHE A 299 -0.96 -32.93 -6.65
N LEU A 300 0.02 -32.44 -5.88
CA LEU A 300 -0.12 -32.19 -4.45
C LEU A 300 -1.15 -31.11 -4.16
N ILE A 301 -1.14 -30.00 -4.91
CA ILE A 301 -2.15 -28.94 -4.79
C ILE A 301 -3.55 -29.51 -5.05
N SER A 302 -3.71 -30.33 -6.09
CA SER A 302 -4.99 -30.95 -6.44
C SER A 302 -5.43 -32.04 -5.45
N ALA A 303 -4.50 -32.83 -4.91
CA ALA A 303 -4.76 -33.93 -3.97
C ALA A 303 -5.09 -33.42 -2.57
N LEU A 304 -4.39 -32.37 -2.13
CA LEU A 304 -4.60 -31.71 -0.84
C LEU A 304 -5.67 -30.61 -0.91
N SER A 305 -6.29 -30.43 -2.08
CA SER A 305 -7.37 -29.46 -2.27
C SER A 305 -6.98 -27.99 -2.01
N ILE A 306 -5.71 -27.64 -2.19
CA ILE A 306 -5.14 -26.30 -1.98
C ILE A 306 -5.57 -25.35 -3.12
N PRO A 307 -5.98 -24.10 -2.83
CA PRO A 307 -6.25 -23.10 -3.86
C PRO A 307 -4.98 -22.74 -4.65
N GLY A 308 -5.06 -22.68 -5.99
CA GLY A 308 -3.91 -22.27 -6.82
C GLY A 308 -3.80 -22.94 -8.19
N THR A 309 -4.63 -23.94 -8.47
CA THR A 309 -4.59 -24.73 -9.72
C THR A 309 -4.72 -23.89 -11.00
N ARG A 310 -5.46 -22.77 -10.99
CA ARG A 310 -5.60 -21.87 -12.15
C ARG A 310 -4.29 -21.16 -12.52
N ILE A 311 -3.54 -20.70 -11.51
CA ILE A 311 -2.23 -20.05 -11.71
C ILE A 311 -1.24 -21.08 -12.23
N MET A 312 -1.24 -22.26 -11.63
CA MET A 312 -0.42 -23.38 -12.10
C MET A 312 -0.77 -23.78 -13.53
N THR A 313 -2.05 -23.81 -13.93
CA THR A 313 -2.44 -24.10 -15.31
C THR A 313 -1.94 -23.02 -16.29
N LEU A 314 -2.00 -21.73 -15.92
CA LEU A 314 -1.38 -20.66 -16.72
C LEU A 314 0.14 -20.86 -16.85
N MET A 315 0.82 -21.18 -15.74
CA MET A 315 2.26 -21.49 -15.75
C MET A 315 2.59 -22.70 -16.62
N GLY A 316 1.71 -23.70 -16.68
CA GLY A 316 1.88 -24.87 -17.55
C GLY A 316 2.00 -24.48 -19.02
N GLY A 317 1.23 -23.49 -19.46
CA GLY A 317 1.29 -22.97 -20.83
C GLY A 317 2.47 -22.06 -21.09
N ALA A 318 2.85 -21.29 -20.07
CA ALA A 318 4.06 -20.46 -20.07
C ALA A 318 5.35 -21.30 -20.19
N LEU A 319 5.40 -22.46 -19.52
CA LEU A 319 6.63 -23.25 -19.37
C LEU A 319 6.75 -24.39 -20.40
N PHE A 320 5.65 -25.07 -20.72
CA PHE A 320 5.65 -26.31 -21.54
C PHE A 320 4.84 -26.16 -22.84
N GLY A 321 4.35 -24.96 -23.14
CA GLY A 321 3.55 -24.72 -24.34
C GLY A 321 2.19 -25.43 -24.33
N LEU A 322 1.54 -25.48 -25.50
CA LEU A 322 0.13 -25.88 -25.58
C LEU A 322 -0.09 -27.38 -25.38
N ILE A 323 0.68 -28.22 -26.08
CA ILE A 323 0.45 -29.67 -26.10
C ILE A 323 0.95 -30.30 -24.79
N GLU A 324 2.24 -30.13 -24.48
CA GLU A 324 2.86 -30.74 -23.30
C GLU A 324 2.26 -30.17 -22.01
N GLY A 325 2.03 -28.84 -21.95
CA GLY A 325 1.36 -28.21 -20.82
C GLY A 325 -0.08 -28.71 -20.60
N THR A 326 -0.85 -28.92 -21.68
CA THR A 326 -2.21 -29.48 -21.57
C THR A 326 -2.19 -30.91 -21.06
N VAL A 327 -1.33 -31.77 -21.63
CA VAL A 327 -1.20 -33.17 -21.20
C VAL A 327 -0.77 -33.22 -19.74
N LEU A 328 0.33 -32.54 -19.38
CA LEU A 328 0.90 -32.53 -18.04
C LEU A 328 -0.10 -32.08 -16.98
N VAL A 329 -0.79 -30.97 -17.22
CA VAL A 329 -1.80 -30.43 -16.30
C VAL A 329 -3.03 -31.32 -16.22
N ALA A 330 -3.53 -31.85 -17.35
CA ALA A 330 -4.71 -32.72 -17.34
C ALA A 330 -4.44 -34.01 -16.57
N THR A 331 -3.26 -34.62 -16.75
CA THR A 331 -2.88 -35.84 -16.04
C THR A 331 -2.63 -35.57 -14.55
N ALA A 332 -1.96 -34.47 -14.19
CA ALA A 332 -1.72 -34.09 -12.79
C ALA A 332 -3.02 -33.75 -12.05
N ALA A 333 -3.91 -32.98 -12.69
CA ALA A 333 -5.21 -32.61 -12.14
C ALA A 333 -6.12 -33.82 -11.93
N ALA A 334 -6.21 -34.72 -12.91
CA ALA A 334 -7.02 -35.93 -12.80
C ALA A 334 -6.48 -36.88 -11.73
N SER A 335 -5.15 -37.07 -11.68
CA SER A 335 -4.49 -37.93 -10.68
C SER A 335 -4.66 -37.38 -9.27
N GLY A 336 -4.39 -36.08 -9.06
CA GLY A 336 -4.54 -35.45 -7.76
C GLY A 336 -5.99 -35.41 -7.30
N ALA A 337 -6.94 -35.08 -8.18
CA ALA A 337 -8.37 -35.14 -7.87
C ALA A 337 -8.82 -36.55 -7.48
N THR A 338 -8.26 -37.58 -8.12
CA THR A 338 -8.58 -38.98 -7.80
C THR A 338 -8.07 -39.35 -6.42
N VAL A 339 -6.87 -38.90 -6.04
CA VAL A 339 -6.36 -39.08 -4.68
C VAL A 339 -7.22 -38.36 -3.66
N ALA A 340 -7.61 -37.09 -3.91
CA ALA A 340 -8.54 -36.37 -3.03
C ALA A 340 -9.88 -37.11 -2.86
N MET A 341 -10.41 -37.69 -3.95
CA MET A 341 -11.62 -38.53 -3.91
C MET A 341 -11.42 -39.81 -3.09
N LEU A 342 -10.28 -40.49 -3.22
CA LEU A 342 -9.97 -41.70 -2.46
C LEU A 342 -9.72 -41.40 -0.97
N LEU A 343 -9.02 -40.30 -0.65
CA LEU A 343 -8.85 -39.80 0.72
C LEU A 343 -10.21 -39.50 1.35
N SER A 344 -11.10 -38.85 0.61
CA SER A 344 -12.48 -38.65 1.04
C SER A 344 -13.23 -39.96 1.26
N ARG A 345 -13.06 -40.94 0.37
CA ARG A 345 -13.75 -42.24 0.45
C ARG A 345 -13.32 -43.07 1.66
N TYR A 346 -12.02 -43.12 1.95
CA TYR A 346 -11.45 -44.09 2.90
C TYR A 346 -11.00 -43.47 4.22
N LEU A 347 -10.52 -42.23 4.24
CA LEU A 347 -9.96 -41.59 5.44
C LEU A 347 -10.87 -40.51 6.02
N LEU A 348 -11.49 -39.70 5.16
CA LEU A 348 -12.26 -38.52 5.57
C LEU A 348 -13.77 -38.72 5.44
N HIS A 349 -14.24 -39.97 5.26
CA HIS A 349 -15.63 -40.27 4.92
C HIS A 349 -16.62 -39.60 5.87
N ASP A 350 -16.49 -39.87 7.17
CA ASP A 350 -17.38 -39.33 8.21
C ASP A 350 -17.30 -37.81 8.31
N TRP A 351 -16.10 -37.24 8.17
CA TRP A 351 -15.91 -35.80 8.25
C TRP A 351 -16.57 -35.09 7.06
N VAL A 352 -16.34 -35.57 5.84
CA VAL A 352 -16.95 -35.02 4.62
C VAL A 352 -18.47 -35.20 4.66
N GLN A 353 -18.95 -36.38 5.10
CA GLN A 353 -20.38 -36.65 5.23
C GLN A 353 -21.06 -35.73 6.24
N ARG A 354 -20.45 -35.49 7.42
CA ARG A 354 -20.99 -34.54 8.41
C ARG A 354 -20.96 -33.10 7.90
N ARG A 355 -19.84 -32.68 7.30
CA ARG A 355 -19.61 -31.29 6.87
C ARG A 355 -20.45 -30.89 5.66
N PHE A 356 -20.77 -31.85 4.78
CA PHE A 356 -21.48 -31.62 3.53
C PHE A 356 -22.77 -32.45 3.39
N SER A 357 -23.34 -32.92 4.49
CA SER A 357 -24.57 -33.74 4.55
C SER A 357 -25.71 -33.17 3.70
N SER A 358 -25.99 -31.87 3.83
CA SER A 358 -27.05 -31.18 3.09
C SER A 358 -26.77 -31.03 1.58
N THR A 359 -25.50 -30.98 1.20
CA THR A 359 -25.05 -30.95 -0.21
C THR A 359 -25.08 -32.34 -0.81
N MET A 360 -24.67 -33.36 -0.06
CA MET A 360 -24.72 -34.77 -0.48
C MET A 360 -26.15 -35.27 -0.66
N ALA A 361 -27.10 -34.87 0.18
CA ALA A 361 -28.51 -35.20 -0.02
C ALA A 361 -29.04 -34.69 -1.39
N LYS A 362 -28.60 -33.50 -1.83
CA LYS A 362 -28.96 -32.91 -3.13
C LYS A 362 -28.26 -33.59 -4.30
N ILE A 363 -26.99 -33.97 -4.10
CA ILE A 363 -26.20 -34.69 -5.10
C ILE A 363 -26.75 -36.11 -5.28
N ASN A 364 -27.02 -36.86 -4.21
CA ASN A 364 -27.61 -38.21 -4.27
C ASN A 364 -28.97 -38.23 -4.97
N ALA A 365 -29.80 -37.18 -4.80
CA ALA A 365 -31.05 -37.03 -5.55
C ALA A 365 -30.83 -36.83 -7.06
N SER A 366 -29.75 -36.17 -7.48
CA SER A 366 -29.39 -35.91 -8.88
C SER A 366 -28.59 -37.06 -9.52
N LEU A 367 -27.93 -37.89 -8.72
CA LEU A 367 -27.08 -39.00 -9.16
C LEU A 367 -27.85 -40.25 -9.64
N LYS A 368 -29.18 -40.30 -9.46
CA LYS A 368 -30.02 -41.45 -9.84
C LYS A 368 -29.98 -41.83 -11.31
N HIS A 369 -29.60 -40.93 -12.23
CA HIS A 369 -29.71 -41.19 -13.67
C HIS A 369 -28.40 -41.30 -14.47
N ASN A 370 -27.29 -40.65 -14.10
CA ASN A 370 -25.95 -40.99 -14.62
C ASN A 370 -24.84 -40.18 -13.92
N ILE A 371 -24.13 -40.76 -12.96
CA ILE A 371 -23.05 -40.08 -12.21
C ILE A 371 -21.94 -39.51 -13.11
N THR A 372 -21.64 -40.22 -14.20
CA THR A 372 -20.62 -39.87 -15.18
C THR A 372 -20.94 -38.55 -15.88
N HIS A 373 -22.19 -38.38 -16.34
CA HIS A 373 -22.62 -37.18 -17.05
C HIS A 373 -22.71 -35.98 -16.11
N CYS A 374 -23.15 -36.20 -14.87
CA CYS A 374 -23.20 -35.16 -13.85
C CYS A 374 -21.79 -34.64 -13.53
N LEU A 375 -20.83 -35.56 -13.32
CA LEU A 375 -19.44 -35.18 -13.08
C LEU A 375 -18.83 -34.45 -14.29
N PHE A 376 -19.06 -34.95 -15.52
CA PHE A 376 -18.59 -34.29 -16.74
C PHE A 376 -19.12 -32.85 -16.86
N ALA A 377 -20.42 -32.65 -16.65
CA ALA A 377 -21.05 -31.33 -16.67
C ALA A 377 -20.50 -30.40 -15.57
N LEU A 378 -20.27 -30.92 -14.35
CA LEU A 378 -19.67 -30.16 -13.24
C LEU A 378 -18.21 -29.76 -13.50
N ARG A 379 -17.49 -30.49 -14.36
CA ARG A 379 -16.10 -30.16 -14.76
C ARG A 379 -16.05 -29.16 -15.90
N LEU A 380 -16.99 -29.24 -16.84
CA LEU A 380 -17.15 -28.27 -17.91
C LEU A 380 -17.67 -26.91 -17.39
N VAL A 381 -18.64 -26.96 -16.48
CA VAL A 381 -19.29 -25.78 -15.90
C VAL A 381 -19.22 -25.89 -14.37
N PRO A 382 -18.12 -25.42 -13.75
CA PRO A 382 -17.91 -25.58 -12.31
C PRO A 382 -18.81 -24.62 -11.53
N VAL A 383 -20.00 -25.09 -11.16
CA VAL A 383 -20.92 -24.42 -10.22
C VAL A 383 -20.42 -24.57 -8.76
N LEU A 384 -19.57 -25.57 -8.51
CA LEU A 384 -18.93 -25.83 -7.22
C LEU A 384 -17.41 -25.74 -7.36
N PRO A 385 -16.68 -25.33 -6.29
CA PRO A 385 -15.22 -25.33 -6.30
C PRO A 385 -14.64 -26.70 -6.64
N PHE A 386 -13.57 -26.71 -7.44
CA PHE A 386 -12.89 -27.92 -7.94
C PHE A 386 -12.58 -28.93 -6.83
N SER A 387 -12.01 -28.46 -5.71
CA SER A 387 -11.68 -29.24 -4.52
C SER A 387 -12.90 -29.89 -3.86
N ILE A 388 -14.02 -29.16 -3.79
CA ILE A 388 -15.25 -29.65 -3.16
C ILE A 388 -15.84 -30.79 -4.00
N ILE A 389 -15.83 -30.68 -5.33
CA ILE A 389 -16.28 -31.77 -6.22
C ILE A 389 -15.47 -33.05 -5.97
N ASN A 390 -14.15 -32.94 -5.81
CA ASN A 390 -13.28 -34.09 -5.58
C ASN A 390 -13.65 -34.83 -4.29
N LEU A 391 -13.82 -34.09 -3.19
CA LEU A 391 -14.20 -34.66 -1.90
C LEU A 391 -15.61 -35.27 -1.94
N LEU A 392 -16.58 -34.58 -2.52
CA LEU A 392 -17.96 -35.07 -2.58
C LEU A 392 -18.10 -36.35 -3.40
N MET A 393 -17.34 -36.50 -4.48
CA MET A 393 -17.36 -37.73 -5.28
C MET A 393 -16.80 -38.94 -4.52
N GLY A 394 -16.00 -38.74 -3.47
CA GLY A 394 -15.54 -39.82 -2.58
C GLY A 394 -16.68 -40.55 -1.86
N LEU A 395 -17.78 -39.85 -1.60
CA LEU A 395 -18.99 -40.37 -0.95
C LEU A 395 -19.97 -41.05 -1.92
N THR A 396 -19.60 -41.18 -3.20
CA THR A 396 -20.45 -41.73 -4.27
C THR A 396 -19.91 -43.07 -4.78
N PRO A 397 -20.72 -43.90 -5.46
CA PRO A 397 -20.27 -45.20 -5.98
C PRO A 397 -19.41 -45.11 -7.26
N ILE A 398 -18.98 -43.92 -7.70
CA ILE A 398 -18.14 -43.80 -8.91
C ILE A 398 -16.80 -44.53 -8.72
N SER A 399 -16.37 -45.33 -9.70
CA SER A 399 -15.04 -45.95 -9.64
C SER A 399 -13.94 -44.89 -9.84
N ALA A 400 -12.78 -45.10 -9.21
CA ALA A 400 -11.65 -44.18 -9.32
C ALA A 400 -11.22 -43.97 -10.78
N VAL A 401 -11.18 -45.05 -11.57
CA VAL A 401 -10.85 -44.99 -13.01
C VAL A 401 -11.86 -44.13 -13.77
N ARG A 402 -13.16 -44.33 -13.53
CA ARG A 402 -14.21 -43.55 -14.21
C ARG A 402 -14.16 -42.09 -13.81
N PHE A 403 -13.93 -41.80 -12.52
CA PHE A 403 -13.77 -40.43 -12.02
C PHE A 403 -12.56 -39.74 -12.66
N ALA A 404 -11.41 -40.43 -12.77
CA ALA A 404 -10.20 -39.90 -13.36
C ALA A 404 -10.40 -39.55 -14.85
N VAL A 405 -10.94 -40.48 -15.64
CA VAL A 405 -11.19 -40.28 -17.07
C VAL A 405 -12.17 -39.12 -17.31
N VAL A 406 -13.29 -39.10 -16.59
CA VAL A 406 -14.30 -38.05 -16.75
C VAL A 406 -13.77 -36.69 -16.29
N THR A 407 -12.98 -36.65 -15.21
CA THR A 407 -12.34 -35.41 -14.74
C THR A 407 -11.33 -34.91 -15.76
N MET A 408 -10.52 -35.79 -16.34
CA MET A 408 -9.56 -35.42 -17.40
C MET A 408 -10.30 -34.82 -18.59
N LEU A 409 -11.29 -35.53 -19.14
CA LEU A 409 -12.05 -35.08 -20.31
C LEU A 409 -12.86 -33.81 -20.04
N GLY A 410 -13.49 -33.69 -18.88
CA GLY A 410 -14.31 -32.53 -18.53
C GLY A 410 -13.52 -31.25 -18.24
N LEU A 411 -12.25 -31.37 -17.85
CA LEU A 411 -11.38 -30.21 -17.62
C LEU A 411 -10.65 -29.75 -18.89
N LEU A 412 -10.47 -30.63 -19.89
CA LEU A 412 -9.68 -30.36 -21.09
C LEU A 412 -9.99 -28.99 -21.74
N PRO A 413 -11.24 -28.58 -21.98
CA PRO A 413 -11.52 -27.29 -22.61
C PRO A 413 -11.00 -26.10 -21.79
N SER A 414 -11.18 -26.15 -20.46
CA SER A 414 -10.68 -25.10 -19.57
C SER A 414 -9.15 -25.11 -19.46
N ILE A 415 -8.53 -26.28 -19.43
CA ILE A 415 -7.08 -26.44 -19.39
C ILE A 415 -6.47 -25.87 -20.66
N VAL A 416 -6.96 -26.29 -21.84
CA VAL A 416 -6.48 -25.79 -23.15
C VAL A 416 -6.59 -24.26 -23.22
N LEU A 417 -7.71 -23.70 -22.72
CA LEU A 417 -7.90 -22.26 -22.68
C LEU A 417 -6.85 -21.56 -21.81
N TYR A 418 -6.70 -21.95 -20.54
CA TYR A 418 -5.73 -21.34 -19.62
C TYR A 418 -4.28 -21.57 -20.05
N ILE A 419 -3.96 -22.75 -20.59
CA ILE A 419 -2.64 -23.06 -21.15
C ILE A 419 -2.36 -22.14 -22.36
N SER A 420 -3.33 -21.96 -23.25
CA SER A 420 -3.21 -21.04 -24.39
C SER A 420 -2.99 -19.60 -23.94
N THR A 421 -3.74 -19.14 -22.95
CA THR A 421 -3.57 -17.80 -22.36
C THR A 421 -2.21 -17.62 -21.70
N GLY A 422 -1.76 -18.58 -20.89
CA GLY A 422 -0.45 -18.52 -20.23
C GLY A 422 0.71 -18.49 -21.22
N ARG A 423 0.59 -19.24 -22.31
CA ARG A 423 1.53 -19.22 -23.43
C ARG A 423 1.58 -17.85 -24.12
N GLN A 424 0.42 -17.25 -24.40
CA GLN A 424 0.34 -15.94 -25.06
C GLN A 424 0.88 -14.82 -24.16
N LEU A 425 0.58 -14.85 -22.86
CA LEU A 425 1.11 -13.90 -21.89
C LEU A 425 2.65 -13.90 -21.88
N MET A 426 3.27 -15.09 -21.89
CA MET A 426 4.73 -15.17 -21.99
C MET A 426 5.27 -14.65 -23.31
N ALA A 427 4.63 -14.97 -24.44
CA ALA A 427 5.07 -14.46 -25.74
C ALA A 427 5.09 -12.93 -25.78
N VAL A 428 4.07 -12.28 -25.20
CA VAL A 428 4.02 -10.81 -25.06
C VAL A 428 5.11 -10.27 -24.13
N CYS A 429 5.41 -10.96 -23.03
CA CYS A 429 6.47 -10.56 -22.10
C CYS A 429 7.89 -10.74 -22.65
N ILE A 430 8.09 -11.62 -23.65
CA ILE A 430 9.41 -11.98 -24.18
C ILE A 430 9.73 -11.26 -25.49
N ASP A 431 8.78 -11.11 -26.42
CA ASP A 431 9.03 -10.54 -27.76
C ASP A 431 9.11 -9.00 -27.80
N PHE A 432 8.85 -8.33 -26.67
CA PHE A 432 8.84 -6.87 -26.59
C PHE A 432 10.19 -6.19 -26.92
N PRO A 433 11.38 -6.74 -26.56
CA PRO A 433 12.67 -6.12 -26.91
C PRO A 433 13.16 -6.43 -28.33
N GLN A 434 12.78 -7.57 -28.93
CA GLN A 434 13.32 -7.98 -30.23
C GLN A 434 12.66 -7.26 -31.42
N ARG A 435 11.39 -6.83 -31.31
CA ARG A 435 10.70 -6.10 -32.38
C ARG A 435 11.32 -4.72 -32.67
N ASN A 436 11.98 -4.09 -31.70
CA ASN A 436 12.66 -2.80 -31.90
C ASN A 436 14.12 -2.92 -32.36
N ALA A 437 14.76 -4.10 -32.23
CA ALA A 437 16.14 -4.31 -32.70
C ALA A 437 16.23 -4.70 -34.19
N GLY A 438 15.13 -5.17 -34.80
CA GLY A 438 15.10 -5.69 -36.17
C GLY A 438 15.04 -4.64 -37.29
N ILE A 439 14.84 -3.36 -36.99
CA ILE A 439 14.61 -2.31 -38.02
C ILE A 439 15.90 -1.58 -38.44
N HIS A 440 17.04 -1.79 -37.77
CA HIS A 440 18.30 -1.08 -38.09
C HIS A 440 19.49 -1.97 -38.51
N GLY A 441 19.31 -3.27 -38.73
CA GLY A 441 20.39 -4.20 -39.14
C GLY A 441 20.81 -4.13 -40.62
N GLY A 442 20.78 -2.94 -41.23
CA GLY A 442 20.88 -2.76 -42.67
C GLY A 442 22.03 -1.90 -43.18
N PHE A 443 22.96 -1.41 -42.36
CA PHE A 443 24.14 -0.67 -42.84
C PHE A 443 25.30 -0.89 -41.87
N LEU A 444 26.54 -0.90 -42.37
CA LEU A 444 27.81 -1.23 -41.69
C LEU A 444 28.29 -2.69 -41.82
N ARG A 445 28.44 -3.13 -43.08
CA ARG A 445 29.62 -3.89 -43.50
C ARG A 445 30.55 -2.93 -44.23
N ASN A 446 31.85 -3.00 -43.89
CA ASN A 446 33.03 -2.36 -44.50
C ASN A 446 33.67 -1.24 -43.67
N ALA A 447 34.92 -1.50 -43.28
CA ALA A 447 36.02 -0.66 -42.80
C ALA A 447 36.73 -1.42 -41.66
N ASP A 448 37.57 -2.41 -41.97
CA ASP A 448 39.04 -2.26 -42.08
C ASP A 448 39.69 -1.92 -40.74
N SER A 449 40.38 -2.86 -40.07
CA SER A 449 41.71 -3.38 -40.40
C SER A 449 42.80 -2.30 -40.27
N GLN A 450 43.60 -2.39 -39.19
CA GLN A 450 45.06 -2.20 -39.11
C GLN A 450 45.53 -1.81 -37.69
N PHE A 451 46.73 -2.28 -37.36
CA PHE A 451 47.60 -1.93 -36.21
C PHE A 451 47.46 -2.68 -34.85
N PHE A 452 48.24 -3.77 -34.76
CA PHE A 452 48.96 -4.27 -33.57
C PHE A 452 50.05 -3.25 -33.11
N PRO A 453 50.68 -3.31 -31.90
CA PRO A 453 51.26 -4.54 -31.34
C PRO A 453 51.43 -4.74 -29.80
N ARG A 454 51.60 -6.04 -29.46
CA ARG A 454 52.50 -6.68 -28.47
C ARG A 454 52.31 -6.49 -26.95
N GLN A 455 52.08 -7.63 -26.27
CA GLN A 455 52.47 -7.90 -24.87
C GLN A 455 54.00 -8.02 -24.72
N PRO A 456 54.53 -8.02 -23.46
CA PRO A 456 54.95 -9.31 -22.91
C PRO A 456 54.85 -9.50 -21.36
N ASN A 457 54.70 -10.78 -20.98
CA ASN A 457 55.30 -11.51 -19.85
C ASN A 457 54.77 -11.42 -18.38
N ARG A 458 54.29 -12.61 -17.92
CA ARG A 458 54.23 -13.18 -16.55
C ARG A 458 55.67 -13.41 -15.97
N PRO A 459 55.97 -13.96 -14.73
CA PRO A 459 55.13 -14.80 -13.83
C PRO A 459 55.34 -14.78 -12.28
N HIS A 460 54.39 -15.44 -11.58
CA HIS A 460 54.43 -16.29 -10.36
C HIS A 460 55.41 -16.07 -9.18
N LYS A 461 54.90 -16.22 -7.93
CA LYS A 461 55.33 -17.27 -6.98
C LYS A 461 54.43 -17.42 -5.72
N THR A 462 54.47 -18.63 -5.18
CA THR A 462 53.67 -19.29 -4.12
C THR A 462 54.49 -19.56 -2.84
N GLY A 463 53.82 -19.88 -1.72
CA GLY A 463 54.36 -20.51 -0.49
C GLY A 463 53.96 -19.74 0.78
N VAL A 464 53.01 -20.14 1.65
CA VAL A 464 52.86 -21.33 2.55
C VAL A 464 53.93 -21.40 3.65
N VAL A 465 53.51 -21.38 4.93
CA VAL A 465 53.71 -22.41 6.00
C VAL A 465 53.35 -21.86 7.41
N THR A 466 52.40 -22.56 8.07
CA THR A 466 52.13 -22.92 9.51
C THR A 466 52.57 -22.02 10.69
N ASP A 467 52.01 -22.02 11.91
CA ASP A 467 51.33 -23.01 12.78
C ASP A 467 50.69 -22.18 13.95
N GLY A 468 49.51 -22.42 14.53
CA GLY A 468 49.15 -23.56 15.38
C GLY A 468 48.96 -23.13 16.86
N LYS A 469 47.70 -23.03 17.36
CA LYS A 469 47.22 -23.54 18.68
C LYS A 469 45.75 -23.18 18.96
N LYS A 470 44.98 -24.23 19.31
CA LYS A 470 43.56 -24.25 19.70
C LYS A 470 43.40 -24.14 21.22
N LEU A 471 42.28 -23.55 21.68
CA LEU A 471 41.42 -24.15 22.72
C LEU A 471 40.00 -23.53 22.69
N PHE A 472 39.01 -24.37 23.02
CA PHE A 472 37.60 -24.32 22.61
C PHE A 472 36.64 -23.63 23.61
N ARG A 473 35.53 -23.07 23.11
CA ARG A 473 34.16 -23.52 23.48
C ARG A 473 33.13 -23.16 22.39
N ILE A 474 32.16 -24.05 22.22
CA ILE A 474 31.30 -24.28 21.05
C ILE A 474 29.86 -23.81 21.31
N ARG A 475 29.25 -23.14 20.32
CA ARG A 475 27.94 -23.55 19.77
C ARG A 475 27.91 -23.33 18.24
N THR A 476 27.98 -24.46 17.56
CA THR A 476 27.72 -24.81 16.15
C THR A 476 26.21 -24.66 15.82
N TRP A 477 25.64 -24.66 14.60
CA TRP A 477 25.99 -25.00 13.19
C TRP A 477 24.72 -24.65 12.35
N PHE A 478 24.71 -24.13 11.12
CA PHE A 478 25.09 -24.67 9.78
C PHE A 478 25.01 -23.45 8.81
N ALA A 479 25.97 -23.01 7.96
CA ALA A 479 26.73 -23.65 6.87
C ALA A 479 25.80 -24.29 5.80
N ARG A 480 25.92 -24.20 4.47
CA ARG A 480 26.87 -23.74 3.41
C ARG A 480 26.07 -23.93 2.08
N SER A 481 26.30 -23.23 0.96
CA SER A 481 27.40 -23.49 0.00
C SER A 481 27.41 -22.45 -1.14
N ARG A 482 28.52 -21.71 -1.31
CA ARG A 482 29.55 -21.79 -2.40
C ARG A 482 29.15 -21.32 -3.82
N ARG A 483 29.81 -20.26 -4.29
CA ARG A 483 30.06 -19.92 -5.71
C ARG A 483 30.92 -21.00 -6.38
N THR A 484 30.65 -21.31 -7.64
CA THR A 484 31.68 -21.66 -8.65
C THR A 484 31.15 -21.28 -10.05
N GLU A 485 31.95 -20.55 -10.82
CA GLU A 485 31.75 -20.27 -12.25
C GLU A 485 32.13 -21.49 -13.10
N LEU A 486 31.45 -21.68 -14.24
CA LEU A 486 31.86 -22.58 -15.31
C LEU A 486 31.61 -21.89 -16.66
N HIS A 487 32.68 -21.72 -17.45
CA HIS A 487 32.65 -21.27 -18.84
C HIS A 487 32.26 -22.41 -19.78
N VAL A 488 31.36 -22.15 -20.74
CA VAL A 488 31.21 -22.94 -21.97
C VAL A 488 30.97 -22.00 -23.15
N GLN A 489 31.89 -22.01 -24.12
CA GLN A 489 31.80 -21.40 -25.44
C GLN A 489 31.42 -22.47 -26.48
N ALA A 490 30.52 -22.14 -27.41
CA ALA A 490 30.41 -22.61 -28.81
C ALA A 490 29.10 -22.04 -29.39
N ALA A 491 29.05 -21.03 -30.26
CA ALA A 491 29.51 -20.93 -31.66
C ALA A 491 28.70 -21.78 -32.68
N VAL A 492 28.22 -21.06 -33.71
CA VAL A 492 27.85 -21.50 -35.09
C VAL A 492 26.47 -22.23 -35.22
N ILE A 493 25.55 -22.06 -36.20
CA ILE A 493 25.60 -21.80 -37.66
C ILE A 493 24.26 -21.17 -38.16
N ARG A 494 24.36 -20.34 -39.21
CA ARG A 494 23.30 -19.69 -40.04
C ARG A 494 22.47 -20.67 -40.91
N ALA A 495 21.27 -20.29 -41.35
CA ALA A 495 20.89 -20.06 -42.78
C ALA A 495 19.36 -19.96 -43.02
N PRO A 496 18.90 -19.32 -44.13
CA PRO A 496 17.59 -18.67 -44.25
C PRO A 496 16.69 -19.11 -45.45
N VAL A 497 15.63 -18.32 -45.72
CA VAL A 497 14.90 -18.03 -46.99
C VAL A 497 13.59 -18.86 -47.33
N PRO A 498 12.69 -18.46 -48.27
CA PRO A 498 11.42 -17.68 -48.04
C PRO A 498 10.15 -18.09 -48.87
N THR A 499 9.15 -17.18 -48.91
CA THR A 499 8.17 -16.78 -49.98
C THR A 499 6.75 -17.41 -50.17
N SER A 500 5.75 -16.48 -50.25
CA SER A 500 4.49 -16.29 -51.04
C SER A 500 3.72 -17.50 -51.66
N SER A 501 2.40 -17.51 -51.94
CA SER A 501 1.46 -16.53 -52.54
C SER A 501 -0.04 -17.00 -52.45
N ALA A 502 -0.96 -16.15 -52.96
CA ALA A 502 -2.44 -16.11 -52.85
C ALA A 502 -3.32 -17.15 -53.61
N ASP A 503 -4.61 -17.26 -53.23
CA ASP A 503 -5.79 -17.35 -54.15
C ASP A 503 -7.17 -17.37 -53.42
N GLY A 504 -8.18 -16.75 -54.05
CA GLY A 504 -9.52 -16.44 -53.49
C GLY A 504 -10.71 -17.27 -54.02
N GLY A 505 -11.86 -17.14 -53.34
CA GLY A 505 -13.18 -17.68 -53.76
C GLY A 505 -14.14 -17.90 -52.56
N GLY A 506 -15.43 -17.58 -52.69
CA GLY A 506 -16.41 -17.39 -51.59
C GLY A 506 -16.71 -18.58 -50.65
N MET A 507 -16.30 -19.80 -50.98
CA MET A 507 -16.31 -20.96 -50.07
C MET A 507 -14.98 -21.11 -49.32
N GLY A 508 -13.96 -20.43 -49.81
CA GLY A 508 -12.64 -20.22 -49.24
C GLY A 508 -12.64 -19.26 -48.06
N GLY A 509 -13.65 -18.41 -47.84
CA GLY A 509 -13.73 -17.54 -46.65
C GLY A 509 -14.04 -18.31 -45.36
N ILE A 510 -14.99 -19.24 -45.41
CA ILE A 510 -15.33 -20.14 -44.28
C ILE A 510 -14.22 -21.18 -44.08
N LYS A 511 -13.65 -21.71 -45.17
CA LYS A 511 -12.47 -22.60 -45.09
C LYS A 511 -11.21 -21.85 -44.61
N HIS A 512 -10.98 -20.59 -44.99
CA HIS A 512 -9.86 -19.77 -44.47
C HIS A 512 -10.04 -19.47 -42.99
N PHE A 513 -11.24 -19.09 -42.55
CA PHE A 513 -11.54 -18.86 -41.14
C PHE A 513 -11.29 -20.11 -40.27
N LEU A 514 -11.63 -21.29 -40.79
CA LEU A 514 -11.36 -22.57 -40.11
C LEU A 514 -9.88 -23.02 -40.24
N LYS A 515 -9.16 -22.70 -41.32
CA LYS A 515 -7.72 -22.96 -41.49
C LYS A 515 -6.84 -22.03 -40.64
N PHE A 516 -7.35 -20.83 -40.34
CA PHE A 516 -6.71 -19.78 -39.53
C PHE A 516 -6.43 -20.17 -38.08
N ALA A 517 -7.21 -21.10 -37.53
CA ALA A 517 -7.02 -21.63 -36.18
C ALA A 517 -5.72 -22.46 -36.04
N GLY A 518 -5.00 -22.74 -37.14
CA GLY A 518 -3.89 -23.69 -37.17
C GLY A 518 -2.49 -23.17 -37.49
N HIS A 519 -2.26 -21.91 -37.90
CA HIS A 519 -0.92 -21.45 -38.34
C HIS A 519 -0.42 -20.16 -37.66
N ARG A 520 0.91 -20.12 -37.41
CA ARG A 520 1.51 -19.56 -36.20
C ARG A 520 1.99 -18.10 -36.29
N ASN A 521 2.04 -17.40 -37.43
CA ASN A 521 2.67 -16.06 -37.47
C ASN A 521 2.20 -15.06 -38.56
N SER A 522 1.19 -15.34 -39.40
CA SER A 522 0.73 -14.43 -40.48
C SER A 522 -0.73 -13.97 -40.40
N SER A 523 -1.47 -14.40 -39.37
CA SER A 523 -2.95 -14.35 -39.35
C SER A 523 -3.59 -12.98 -39.04
N MET A 524 -3.03 -12.12 -38.19
CA MET A 524 -3.75 -10.91 -37.78
C MET A 524 -3.89 -9.85 -38.89
N ALA A 525 -2.91 -9.74 -39.80
CA ALA A 525 -2.94 -8.79 -40.92
C ALA A 525 -3.95 -9.20 -42.01
N GLU A 526 -3.95 -10.48 -42.39
CA GLU A 526 -4.90 -11.03 -43.38
C GLU A 526 -6.37 -10.95 -42.91
N PHE A 527 -6.63 -11.11 -41.60
CA PHE A 527 -7.97 -10.93 -41.04
C PHE A 527 -8.41 -9.46 -41.06
N ALA A 528 -7.50 -8.53 -40.78
CA ALA A 528 -7.77 -7.09 -40.86
C ALA A 528 -8.12 -6.67 -42.31
N ASP A 529 -7.37 -7.19 -43.29
CA ASP A 529 -7.63 -6.96 -44.71
C ASP A 529 -8.95 -7.58 -45.17
N TRP A 530 -9.29 -8.80 -44.73
CA TRP A 530 -10.56 -9.45 -45.05
C TRP A 530 -11.76 -8.72 -44.41
N HIS A 531 -11.64 -8.29 -43.14
CA HIS A 531 -12.65 -7.47 -42.48
C HIS A 531 -12.86 -6.14 -43.20
N ALA A 532 -11.79 -5.49 -43.67
CA ALA A 532 -11.86 -4.26 -44.45
C ALA A 532 -12.60 -4.46 -45.78
N GLN A 533 -12.47 -5.63 -46.42
CA GLN A 533 -13.13 -5.96 -47.69
C GLN A 533 -14.59 -6.42 -47.53
N HIS A 534 -14.96 -7.01 -46.39
CA HIS A 534 -16.30 -7.58 -46.15
C HIS A 534 -16.90 -7.23 -44.77
N PRO A 535 -17.07 -5.94 -44.42
CA PRO A 535 -17.45 -5.51 -43.08
C PRO A 535 -18.85 -5.98 -42.65
N VAL A 536 -19.81 -6.00 -43.57
CA VAL A 536 -21.20 -6.44 -43.29
C VAL A 536 -21.27 -7.94 -43.01
N LEU A 537 -20.54 -8.74 -43.79
CA LEU A 537 -20.50 -10.19 -43.60
C LEU A 537 -19.78 -10.55 -42.29
N ALA A 538 -18.69 -9.85 -41.96
CA ALA A 538 -17.99 -10.02 -40.69
C ALA A 538 -18.90 -9.69 -39.49
N ALA A 539 -19.65 -8.60 -39.56
CA ALA A 539 -20.62 -8.23 -38.52
C ALA A 539 -21.75 -9.25 -38.40
N ALA A 540 -22.28 -9.77 -39.51
CA ALA A 540 -23.34 -10.78 -39.52
C ALA A 540 -22.87 -12.12 -38.92
N VAL A 541 -21.68 -12.59 -39.29
CA VAL A 541 -21.09 -13.81 -38.72
C VAL A 541 -20.86 -13.64 -37.22
N PHE A 542 -20.27 -12.52 -36.81
CA PHE A 542 -20.03 -12.22 -35.41
C PHE A 542 -21.34 -12.15 -34.60
N PHE A 543 -22.37 -11.48 -35.14
CA PHE A 543 -23.71 -11.42 -34.54
C PHE A 543 -24.27 -12.82 -34.33
N CYS A 544 -24.24 -13.68 -35.35
CA CYS A 544 -24.73 -15.05 -35.27
C CYS A 544 -23.96 -15.87 -34.23
N CYS A 545 -22.63 -15.77 -34.20
CA CYS A 545 -21.80 -16.45 -33.20
C CYS A 545 -22.13 -15.99 -31.77
N TYR A 546 -22.26 -14.68 -31.55
CA TYR A 546 -22.61 -14.13 -30.24
C TYR A 546 -24.03 -14.53 -29.83
N PHE A 547 -25.00 -14.39 -30.74
CA PHE A 547 -26.39 -14.79 -30.53
C PHE A 547 -26.49 -16.25 -30.11
N LEU A 548 -25.85 -17.17 -30.84
CA LEU A 548 -25.85 -18.60 -30.53
C LEU A 548 -25.19 -18.87 -29.18
N THR A 549 -24.09 -18.20 -28.88
CA THR A 549 -23.39 -18.32 -27.58
C THR A 549 -24.31 -17.92 -26.43
N ALA A 550 -25.00 -16.78 -26.54
CA ALA A 550 -25.92 -16.31 -25.52
C ALA A 550 -27.22 -17.13 -25.44
N ALA A 551 -27.81 -17.52 -26.57
CA ALA A 551 -29.05 -18.30 -26.65
C ALA A 551 -28.88 -19.72 -26.10
N LEU A 552 -27.77 -20.37 -26.46
CA LEU A 552 -27.43 -21.73 -26.01
C LEU A 552 -26.67 -21.74 -24.67
N SER A 553 -26.47 -20.56 -24.07
CA SER A 553 -25.79 -20.40 -22.78
C SER A 553 -24.37 -20.98 -22.76
N ILE A 554 -23.66 -20.88 -23.87
CA ILE A 554 -22.27 -21.33 -24.03
C ILE A 554 -21.34 -20.33 -23.30
N PRO A 555 -20.41 -20.79 -22.45
CA PRO A 555 -19.42 -19.91 -21.82
C PRO A 555 -18.55 -19.21 -22.87
N GLY A 556 -18.37 -17.89 -22.77
CA GLY A 556 -17.53 -17.13 -23.70
C GLY A 556 -18.04 -15.74 -24.09
N ALA A 557 -19.25 -15.35 -23.67
CA ALA A 557 -19.84 -14.06 -24.00
C ALA A 557 -18.93 -12.87 -23.68
N THR A 558 -18.27 -12.86 -22.51
CA THR A 558 -17.33 -11.78 -22.13
C THR A 558 -16.14 -11.66 -23.09
N LEU A 559 -15.59 -12.78 -23.55
CA LEU A 559 -14.49 -12.79 -24.53
C LEU A 559 -14.97 -12.29 -25.88
N LEU A 560 -16.16 -12.71 -26.32
CA LEU A 560 -16.78 -12.20 -27.54
C LEU A 560 -17.07 -10.70 -27.43
N THR A 561 -17.49 -10.18 -26.27
CA THR A 561 -17.67 -8.73 -26.06
C THR A 561 -16.34 -7.98 -26.21
N LEU A 562 -15.25 -8.48 -25.62
CA LEU A 562 -13.91 -7.89 -25.81
C LEU A 562 -13.48 -7.93 -27.28
N LEU A 563 -13.67 -9.06 -27.96
CA LEU A 563 -13.37 -9.20 -29.39
C LEU A 563 -14.22 -8.26 -30.25
N GLY A 564 -15.48 -8.03 -29.87
CA GLY A 564 -16.35 -7.06 -30.53
C GLY A 564 -15.76 -5.65 -30.50
N GLY A 565 -15.13 -5.27 -29.39
CA GLY A 565 -14.44 -3.98 -29.25
C GLY A 565 -13.13 -3.91 -30.00
N ALA A 566 -12.38 -5.02 -30.04
CA ALA A 566 -11.12 -5.13 -30.77
C ALA A 566 -11.32 -5.08 -32.30
N ILE A 567 -12.38 -5.70 -32.81
CA ILE A 567 -12.65 -5.87 -34.25
C ILE A 567 -13.47 -4.70 -34.82
N PHE A 568 -14.56 -4.30 -34.14
CA PHE A 568 -15.53 -3.34 -34.67
C PHE A 568 -15.45 -1.96 -34.01
N GLY A 569 -14.57 -1.78 -33.03
CA GLY A 569 -14.44 -0.52 -32.29
C GLY A 569 -15.63 -0.22 -31.37
N PRO A 570 -15.62 0.92 -30.66
CA PRO A 570 -16.56 1.15 -29.57
C PRO A 570 -17.98 1.48 -30.02
N GLY A 571 -18.17 2.17 -31.13
CA GLY A 571 -19.51 2.49 -31.65
C GLY A 571 -20.20 1.25 -32.24
N PRO A 572 -19.72 0.74 -33.38
CA PRO A 572 -20.31 -0.43 -34.03
C PRO A 572 -20.29 -1.68 -33.15
N GLY A 573 -19.21 -1.92 -32.40
CA GLY A 573 -19.10 -3.05 -31.49
C GLY A 573 -20.12 -3.03 -30.35
N THR A 574 -20.37 -1.85 -29.75
CA THR A 574 -21.40 -1.71 -28.70
C THR A 574 -22.79 -2.02 -29.25
N VAL A 575 -23.15 -1.47 -30.42
CA VAL A 575 -24.45 -1.72 -31.04
C VAL A 575 -24.60 -3.20 -31.38
N LEU A 576 -23.61 -3.78 -32.05
CA LEU A 576 -23.64 -5.17 -32.51
C LEU A 576 -23.75 -6.15 -31.34
N VAL A 577 -22.93 -5.99 -30.30
CA VAL A 577 -22.94 -6.87 -29.12
C VAL A 577 -24.20 -6.67 -28.28
N THR A 578 -24.67 -5.44 -28.09
CA THR A 578 -25.90 -5.18 -27.33
C THR A 578 -27.11 -5.84 -27.98
N LEU A 579 -27.23 -5.73 -29.30
CA LEU A 579 -28.31 -6.37 -30.06
C LEU A 579 -28.18 -7.90 -30.02
N ALA A 580 -26.98 -8.45 -30.26
CA ALA A 580 -26.76 -9.90 -30.25
C ALA A 580 -26.97 -10.52 -28.85
N ALA A 581 -26.50 -9.85 -27.80
CA ALA A 581 -26.67 -10.26 -26.41
C ALA A 581 -28.14 -10.22 -25.98
N THR A 582 -28.87 -9.17 -26.36
CA THR A 582 -30.30 -9.04 -26.04
C THR A 582 -31.13 -10.09 -26.79
N ALA A 583 -30.87 -10.27 -28.09
CA ALA A 583 -31.54 -11.30 -28.89
C ALA A 583 -31.25 -12.71 -28.33
N GLY A 584 -29.99 -13.00 -28.01
CA GLY A 584 -29.60 -14.29 -27.45
C GLY A 584 -30.15 -14.53 -26.04
N ALA A 585 -30.11 -13.53 -25.16
CA ALA A 585 -30.72 -13.62 -23.82
C ALA A 585 -32.24 -13.80 -23.88
N THR A 586 -32.90 -13.21 -24.87
CA THR A 586 -34.34 -13.37 -25.12
C THR A 586 -34.64 -14.76 -25.65
N ALA A 587 -33.84 -15.27 -26.60
CA ALA A 587 -33.95 -16.65 -27.06
C ALA A 587 -33.75 -17.65 -25.92
N ALA A 588 -32.74 -17.47 -25.06
CA ALA A 588 -32.51 -18.33 -23.89
C ALA A 588 -33.71 -18.31 -22.92
N MET A 589 -34.32 -17.13 -22.71
CA MET A 589 -35.53 -16.96 -21.90
C MET A 589 -36.73 -17.70 -22.51
N LEU A 590 -36.93 -17.61 -23.83
CA LEU A 590 -38.01 -18.31 -24.55
C LEU A 590 -37.81 -19.82 -24.58
N ILE A 591 -36.57 -20.27 -24.79
CA ILE A 591 -36.19 -21.69 -24.69
C ILE A 591 -36.50 -22.20 -23.28
N SER A 592 -36.16 -21.43 -22.25
CA SER A 592 -36.54 -21.76 -20.87
C SER A 592 -38.06 -21.80 -20.68
N ARG A 593 -38.80 -20.84 -21.23
CA ARG A 593 -40.25 -20.70 -21.07
C ARG A 593 -41.04 -21.83 -21.75
N TYR A 594 -40.63 -22.25 -22.93
CA TYR A 594 -41.43 -23.17 -23.77
C TYR A 594 -40.85 -24.57 -23.89
N LEU A 595 -39.52 -24.72 -23.91
CA LEU A 595 -38.87 -26.01 -24.13
C LEU A 595 -38.35 -26.63 -22.83
N LEU A 596 -37.78 -25.83 -21.93
CA LEU A 596 -37.12 -26.31 -20.72
C LEU A 596 -37.88 -26.00 -19.44
N ARG A 597 -39.14 -25.55 -19.52
CA ARG A 597 -39.90 -24.99 -18.40
C ARG A 597 -39.91 -25.91 -17.18
N ASP A 598 -40.33 -27.16 -17.38
CA ASP A 598 -40.43 -28.14 -16.30
C ASP A 598 -39.06 -28.55 -15.76
N TRP A 599 -38.03 -28.53 -16.61
CA TRP A 599 -36.67 -28.85 -16.19
C TRP A 599 -36.09 -27.73 -15.32
N VAL A 600 -36.19 -26.47 -15.77
CA VAL A 600 -35.69 -25.30 -15.03
C VAL A 600 -36.47 -25.15 -13.72
N GLN A 601 -37.80 -25.31 -13.74
CA GLN A 601 -38.64 -25.19 -12.56
C GLN A 601 -38.33 -26.26 -11.51
N ARG A 602 -38.11 -27.51 -11.93
CA ARG A 602 -37.68 -28.59 -11.04
C ARG A 602 -36.26 -28.36 -10.49
N ARG A 603 -35.35 -27.83 -11.31
CA ARG A 603 -33.94 -27.65 -10.95
C ARG A 603 -33.68 -26.46 -10.02
N PHE A 604 -34.49 -25.41 -10.12
CA PHE A 604 -34.28 -24.12 -9.44
C PHE A 604 -35.48 -23.63 -8.59
N SER A 605 -36.38 -24.53 -8.18
CA SER A 605 -37.61 -24.23 -7.44
C SER A 605 -37.46 -23.25 -6.25
N ARG A 606 -36.47 -23.46 -5.37
CA ARG A 606 -36.22 -22.55 -4.22
C ARG A 606 -35.73 -21.15 -4.61
N MET A 607 -35.04 -21.03 -5.74
CA MET A 607 -34.57 -19.75 -6.24
C MET A 607 -35.69 -19.01 -6.95
N MET A 608 -36.62 -19.75 -7.56
CA MET A 608 -37.84 -19.22 -8.17
C MET A 608 -38.76 -18.56 -7.15
N GLU A 609 -38.85 -19.03 -5.90
CA GLU A 609 -39.62 -18.32 -4.86
C GLU A 609 -39.09 -16.90 -4.64
N LYS A 610 -37.77 -16.73 -4.51
CA LYS A 610 -37.13 -15.42 -4.32
C LYS A 610 -37.25 -14.53 -5.55
N VAL A 611 -37.04 -15.10 -6.74
CA VAL A 611 -37.17 -14.37 -8.01
C VAL A 611 -38.61 -13.95 -8.24
N ASN A 612 -39.60 -14.82 -7.98
CA ASN A 612 -41.01 -14.48 -8.11
C ASN A 612 -41.43 -13.37 -7.13
N GLN A 613 -40.98 -13.42 -5.87
CA GLN A 613 -41.21 -12.34 -4.91
C GLN A 613 -40.61 -11.01 -5.38
N GLY A 614 -39.37 -11.03 -5.89
CA GLY A 614 -38.73 -9.83 -6.44
C GLY A 614 -39.45 -9.28 -7.67
N ILE A 615 -39.92 -10.16 -8.56
CA ILE A 615 -40.68 -9.78 -9.76
C ILE A 615 -42.08 -9.24 -9.43
N GLN A 616 -42.74 -9.79 -8.42
CA GLN A 616 -44.04 -9.32 -7.94
C GLN A 616 -43.95 -7.96 -7.25
N ARG A 617 -42.86 -7.68 -6.53
CA ARG A 617 -42.65 -6.40 -5.83
C ARG A 617 -42.32 -5.27 -6.81
N ASP A 618 -41.37 -5.48 -7.72
CA ASP A 618 -40.99 -4.48 -8.73
C ASP A 618 -40.17 -5.07 -9.91
N GLY A 619 -40.83 -5.87 -10.76
CA GLY A 619 -40.10 -6.77 -11.66
C GLY A 619 -39.17 -6.13 -12.69
N GLY A 620 -39.46 -4.92 -13.16
CA GLY A 620 -38.57 -4.24 -14.11
C GLY A 620 -37.27 -3.77 -13.45
N HIS A 621 -37.38 -3.09 -12.32
CA HIS A 621 -36.23 -2.62 -11.54
C HIS A 621 -35.43 -3.78 -10.97
N TYR A 622 -36.08 -4.88 -10.58
CA TYR A 622 -35.41 -6.09 -10.11
C TYR A 622 -34.51 -6.71 -11.19
N LEU A 623 -35.01 -6.88 -12.43
CA LEU A 623 -34.18 -7.39 -13.52
C LEU A 623 -33.05 -6.42 -13.88
N PHE A 624 -33.33 -5.11 -13.89
CA PHE A 624 -32.31 -4.09 -14.16
C PHE A 624 -31.18 -4.15 -13.12
N ALA A 625 -31.50 -4.24 -11.83
CA ALA A 625 -30.54 -4.40 -10.75
C ALA A 625 -29.73 -5.71 -10.89
N LEU A 626 -30.37 -6.82 -11.27
CA LEU A 626 -29.67 -8.08 -11.53
C LEU A 626 -28.71 -8.01 -12.73
N ARG A 627 -28.95 -7.13 -13.72
CA ARG A 627 -28.04 -6.92 -14.84
C ARG A 627 -26.86 -6.01 -14.49
N LEU A 628 -27.05 -5.07 -13.58
CA LEU A 628 -25.98 -4.21 -13.07
C LEU A 628 -25.10 -4.91 -12.02
N ALA A 629 -25.65 -5.85 -11.25
CA ALA A 629 -24.91 -6.56 -10.21
C ALA A 629 -24.13 -7.78 -10.77
N PRO A 630 -22.79 -7.82 -10.66
CA PRO A 630 -21.97 -8.92 -11.21
C PRO A 630 -22.05 -10.24 -10.41
N VAL A 631 -22.92 -10.30 -9.39
CA VAL A 631 -23.00 -11.40 -8.43
C VAL A 631 -23.75 -12.61 -8.99
N PHE A 632 -24.66 -12.41 -9.95
CA PHE A 632 -25.51 -13.47 -10.48
C PHE A 632 -25.06 -13.91 -11.88
N PRO A 633 -24.89 -15.22 -12.14
CA PRO A 633 -24.48 -15.70 -13.46
C PRO A 633 -25.46 -15.29 -14.57
N PHE A 634 -24.94 -14.71 -15.65
CA PHE A 634 -25.72 -14.23 -16.81
C PHE A 634 -26.72 -15.27 -17.35
N VAL A 635 -26.25 -16.50 -17.53
CA VAL A 635 -27.04 -17.65 -17.99
C VAL A 635 -28.21 -17.94 -17.05
N LEU A 636 -27.96 -17.89 -15.75
CA LEU A 636 -28.96 -18.23 -14.74
C LEU A 636 -30.10 -17.22 -14.73
N VAL A 637 -29.79 -15.93 -14.84
CA VAL A 637 -30.80 -14.86 -14.92
C VAL A 637 -31.70 -15.08 -16.14
N ASN A 638 -31.14 -15.38 -17.32
CA ASN A 638 -31.92 -15.58 -18.54
C ASN A 638 -32.90 -16.76 -18.41
N LEU A 639 -32.43 -17.88 -17.86
CA LEU A 639 -33.24 -19.08 -17.70
C LEU A 639 -34.34 -18.89 -16.66
N LEU A 640 -34.03 -18.32 -15.48
CA LEU A 640 -35.02 -18.11 -14.42
C LEU A 640 -36.12 -17.13 -14.84
N MET A 641 -35.78 -16.08 -15.58
CA MET A 641 -36.76 -15.12 -16.09
C MET A 641 -37.77 -15.75 -17.05
N GLY A 642 -37.40 -16.85 -17.74
CA GLY A 642 -38.31 -17.60 -18.60
C GLY A 642 -39.50 -18.22 -17.87
N LEU A 643 -39.35 -18.50 -16.58
CA LEU A 643 -40.38 -19.08 -15.72
C LEU A 643 -41.29 -18.03 -15.04
N THR A 644 -40.97 -16.74 -15.18
CA THR A 644 -41.74 -15.64 -14.59
C THR A 644 -42.85 -15.16 -15.52
N SER A 645 -43.80 -14.39 -14.98
CA SER A 645 -44.88 -13.74 -15.75
C SER A 645 -44.43 -12.54 -16.58
N MET A 646 -43.13 -12.22 -16.61
CA MET A 646 -42.62 -11.05 -17.32
C MET A 646 -42.82 -11.18 -18.85
N GLY A 647 -43.43 -10.16 -19.46
CA GLY A 647 -43.59 -10.09 -20.92
C GLY A 647 -42.25 -10.07 -21.66
N VAL A 648 -42.20 -10.68 -22.85
CA VAL A 648 -40.98 -10.81 -23.66
C VAL A 648 -40.39 -9.44 -24.04
N ALA A 649 -41.25 -8.51 -24.50
CA ALA A 649 -40.84 -7.15 -24.84
C ALA A 649 -40.22 -6.42 -23.64
N ARG A 650 -40.86 -6.51 -22.46
CA ARG A 650 -40.35 -5.90 -21.23
C ARG A 650 -38.99 -6.48 -20.82
N TYR A 651 -38.82 -7.80 -20.91
CA TYR A 651 -37.54 -8.46 -20.63
C TYR A 651 -36.43 -8.02 -21.61
N ALA A 652 -36.75 -7.92 -22.90
CA ALA A 652 -35.80 -7.51 -23.93
C ALA A 652 -35.36 -6.05 -23.75
N THR A 653 -36.30 -5.12 -23.55
CA THR A 653 -35.99 -3.69 -23.35
C THR A 653 -35.15 -3.46 -22.09
N ILE A 654 -35.50 -4.12 -20.98
CA ILE A 654 -34.77 -3.95 -19.71
C ILE A 654 -33.40 -4.61 -19.78
N SER A 655 -33.28 -5.77 -20.43
CA SER A 655 -31.97 -6.41 -20.62
C SER A 655 -31.07 -5.57 -21.53
N LEU A 656 -31.62 -4.98 -22.60
CA LEU A 656 -30.88 -4.07 -23.48
C LEU A 656 -30.29 -2.89 -22.70
N LEU A 657 -31.10 -2.22 -21.88
CA LEU A 657 -30.67 -1.09 -21.06
C LEU A 657 -29.74 -1.49 -19.92
N GLY A 658 -30.04 -2.60 -19.23
CA GLY A 658 -29.29 -3.05 -18.05
C GLY A 658 -27.93 -3.64 -18.37
N MET A 659 -27.73 -4.20 -19.57
CA MET A 659 -26.43 -4.73 -20.00
C MET A 659 -25.53 -3.68 -20.64
N LEU A 660 -26.11 -2.59 -21.17
CA LEU A 660 -25.39 -1.58 -21.94
C LEU A 660 -24.17 -0.99 -21.19
N PRO A 661 -24.24 -0.61 -19.89
CA PRO A 661 -23.07 -0.08 -19.18
C PRO A 661 -21.91 -1.07 -19.14
N ALA A 662 -22.19 -2.34 -18.82
CA ALA A 662 -21.17 -3.38 -18.79
C ALA A 662 -20.60 -3.68 -20.17
N ILE A 663 -21.45 -3.72 -21.21
CA ILE A 663 -21.02 -3.94 -22.60
C ILE A 663 -20.12 -2.80 -23.07
N VAL A 664 -20.48 -1.54 -22.83
CA VAL A 664 -19.65 -0.37 -23.18
C VAL A 664 -18.28 -0.46 -22.51
N VAL A 665 -18.23 -0.82 -21.24
CA VAL A 665 -16.99 -1.06 -20.49
C VAL A 665 -16.17 -2.15 -21.20
N TYR A 666 -16.69 -3.36 -21.38
CA TYR A 666 -15.94 -4.45 -22.02
C TYR A 666 -15.54 -4.18 -23.47
N ILE A 667 -16.39 -3.50 -24.25
CA ILE A 667 -16.08 -3.11 -25.62
C ILE A 667 -14.92 -2.10 -25.65
N ASN A 668 -14.94 -1.11 -24.76
CA ASN A 668 -13.86 -0.13 -24.65
C ASN A 668 -12.56 -0.79 -24.16
N THR A 669 -12.66 -1.76 -23.23
CA THR A 669 -11.52 -2.60 -22.82
C THR A 669 -10.95 -3.38 -24.00
N GLY A 670 -11.80 -4.00 -24.82
CA GLY A 670 -11.39 -4.78 -25.98
C GLY A 670 -10.65 -3.95 -27.03
N ARG A 671 -11.14 -2.72 -27.28
CA ARG A 671 -10.48 -1.73 -28.14
C ARG A 671 -9.12 -1.33 -27.59
N GLN A 672 -9.04 -1.01 -26.30
CA GLN A 672 -7.77 -0.60 -25.69
C GLN A 672 -6.78 -1.76 -25.67
N LEU A 673 -7.23 -2.99 -25.39
CA LEU A 673 -6.40 -4.20 -25.45
C LEU A 673 -5.81 -4.44 -26.85
N SER A 674 -6.58 -4.17 -27.91
CA SER A 674 -6.09 -4.29 -29.30
C SER A 674 -5.18 -3.13 -29.73
N GLN A 675 -5.14 -2.05 -28.94
CA GLN A 675 -4.32 -0.85 -29.16
C GLN A 675 -3.12 -0.76 -28.22
N LEU A 676 -2.93 -1.71 -27.28
CA LEU A 676 -1.78 -1.75 -26.38
C LEU A 676 -0.50 -1.94 -27.19
N GLN A 677 0.28 -0.87 -27.35
CA GLN A 677 1.59 -0.89 -27.97
C GLN A 677 2.71 -0.85 -26.92
N SER A 678 2.39 -0.48 -25.65
CA SER A 678 3.30 -0.44 -24.51
C SER A 678 2.65 -0.72 -23.15
N LEU A 679 3.46 -1.02 -22.13
CA LEU A 679 3.02 -1.11 -20.72
C LEU A 679 2.52 0.24 -20.16
N GLY A 680 2.85 1.37 -20.79
CA GLY A 680 2.37 2.71 -20.42
C GLY A 680 0.92 2.95 -20.84
N ASP A 681 0.41 2.24 -21.84
CA ASP A 681 -0.98 2.37 -22.31
C ASP A 681 -1.99 1.81 -21.30
N ILE A 682 -1.51 0.95 -20.38
CA ILE A 682 -2.22 0.46 -19.19
C ILE A 682 -2.47 1.58 -18.17
N LEU A 683 -1.63 2.62 -18.18
CA LEU A 683 -1.73 3.81 -17.34
C LEU A 683 -2.45 4.98 -18.05
N SER A 684 -3.02 4.76 -19.25
CA SER A 684 -3.81 5.79 -19.92
C SER A 684 -5.01 6.20 -19.04
N PRO A 685 -5.48 7.47 -19.05
CA PRO A 685 -6.62 7.91 -18.23
C PRO A 685 -7.88 7.06 -18.47
N GLY A 686 -8.06 6.59 -19.72
CA GLY A 686 -9.11 5.65 -20.09
C GLY A 686 -8.97 4.29 -19.40
N MET A 687 -7.77 3.71 -19.35
CA MET A 687 -7.53 2.42 -18.69
C MET A 687 -7.48 2.55 -17.15
N MET A 688 -6.99 3.68 -16.62
CA MET A 688 -7.01 3.99 -15.19
C MET A 688 -8.44 4.17 -14.66
N LEU A 689 -9.31 4.86 -15.40
CA LEU A 689 -10.73 4.95 -15.07
C LEU A 689 -11.40 3.56 -15.10
N MET A 690 -10.94 2.68 -16.00
CA MET A 690 -11.43 1.31 -16.14
C MET A 690 -10.93 0.37 -15.05
N PHE A 691 -9.67 0.51 -14.61
CA PHE A 691 -9.17 -0.14 -13.39
C PHE A 691 -9.88 0.41 -12.17
N ALA A 692 -10.11 1.71 -12.07
CA ALA A 692 -10.87 2.31 -10.98
C ALA A 692 -12.32 1.79 -10.92
N LEU A 693 -12.98 1.56 -12.07
CA LEU A 693 -14.33 0.98 -12.16
C LEU A 693 -14.34 -0.55 -11.93
N ALA A 694 -13.28 -1.28 -12.32
CA ALA A 694 -13.11 -2.70 -12.02
C ALA A 694 -12.70 -2.95 -10.55
N ILE A 695 -12.02 -1.97 -9.93
CA ILE A 695 -11.57 -1.93 -8.54
C ILE A 695 -12.60 -1.22 -7.66
N ALA A 696 -13.72 -0.72 -8.21
CA ALA A 696 -14.85 -0.16 -7.45
C ALA A 696 -15.60 -1.27 -6.68
N GLN A 697 -14.89 -1.89 -5.75
CA GLN A 697 -15.35 -2.52 -4.54
C GLN A 697 -15.05 -1.52 -3.40
N PRO A 698 -15.80 -1.55 -2.29
CA PRO A 698 -15.49 -0.73 -1.13
C PRO A 698 -13.99 -0.85 -0.78
N GLN A 699 -13.32 0.28 -0.54
CA GLN A 699 -11.88 0.37 -0.28
C GLN A 699 -11.42 -0.80 0.59
N SER A 700 -10.71 -1.74 -0.03
CA SER A 700 -10.23 -2.91 0.69
C SER A 700 -9.14 -2.47 1.67
N TRP A 701 -9.02 -3.15 2.81
CA TRP A 701 -7.92 -2.89 3.76
C TRP A 701 -6.53 -2.91 3.09
N GLN A 702 -6.38 -3.70 2.02
CA GLN A 702 -5.14 -3.79 1.25
C GLN A 702 -4.84 -2.50 0.46
N SER A 703 -5.85 -1.77 -0.04
CA SER A 703 -5.63 -0.47 -0.69
C SER A 703 -5.27 0.62 0.32
N ILE A 704 -5.86 0.61 1.53
CA ILE A 704 -5.50 1.54 2.60
C ILE A 704 -4.03 1.32 3.01
N ARG A 705 -3.60 0.07 3.17
CA ARG A 705 -2.18 -0.25 3.45
C ARG A 705 -1.22 0.16 2.35
N GLN A 706 -1.64 0.08 1.09
CA GLN A 706 -0.81 0.52 -0.04
C GLN A 706 -0.71 2.05 -0.10
N GLN A 707 -1.80 2.77 0.17
CA GLN A 707 -1.83 4.23 0.24
C GLN A 707 -1.05 4.78 1.44
N ALA A 708 -1.04 4.06 2.55
CA ALA A 708 -0.26 4.41 3.74
C ALA A 708 1.25 4.27 3.55
N ASN A 709 1.71 3.52 2.52
CA ASN A 709 3.13 3.22 2.35
C ASN A 709 3.94 4.48 2.00
N GLY A 710 4.89 4.85 2.87
CA GLY A 710 5.71 6.06 2.72
C GLY A 710 5.07 7.33 3.29
N GLN A 711 3.88 7.24 3.91
CA GLN A 711 3.30 8.37 4.64
C GLN A 711 3.88 8.46 6.05
N THR A 712 4.22 9.68 6.47
CA THR A 712 4.53 10.01 7.87
C THR A 712 3.25 10.52 8.52
N VAL A 713 2.92 9.99 9.72
CA VAL A 713 1.71 10.38 10.45
C VAL A 713 2.12 11.23 11.65
N TYR A 714 1.69 12.49 11.67
CA TYR A 714 1.87 13.35 12.84
C TYR A 714 0.73 13.07 13.85
N PHE A 715 1.07 12.33 14.90
CA PHE A 715 0.15 11.99 15.98
C PHE A 715 0.31 12.95 17.17
N ASN A 716 -0.78 13.60 17.57
CA ASN A 716 -0.85 14.48 18.73
C ASN A 716 -1.60 13.80 19.87
N ALA A 717 -0.92 13.66 21.01
CA ALA A 717 -1.45 13.01 22.21
C ALA A 717 -1.09 13.81 23.47
N TRP A 718 -1.87 13.65 24.54
CA TRP A 718 -1.62 14.35 25.80
C TRP A 718 -0.35 13.81 26.47
N GLY A 719 0.60 14.71 26.76
CA GLY A 719 1.95 14.38 27.23
C GLY A 719 2.20 14.56 28.74
N GLY A 720 1.15 14.64 29.55
CA GLY A 720 1.27 15.05 30.96
C GLY A 720 1.60 13.93 31.96
N ASP A 721 1.65 12.67 31.53
CA ASP A 721 1.95 11.52 32.39
C ASP A 721 3.19 10.74 31.89
N PRO A 722 4.19 10.46 32.75
CA PRO A 722 5.41 9.76 32.33
C PRO A 722 5.19 8.35 31.78
N ALA A 723 4.16 7.63 32.23
CA ALA A 723 3.84 6.29 31.73
C ALA A 723 3.15 6.35 30.37
N VAL A 724 2.26 7.34 30.18
CA VAL A 724 1.71 7.71 28.86
C VAL A 724 2.85 8.06 27.90
N ASN A 725 3.77 8.94 28.32
CA ASN A 725 4.92 9.32 27.51
C ASN A 725 5.88 8.16 27.25
N SER A 726 6.08 7.24 28.20
CA SER A 726 6.91 6.03 27.95
C SER A 726 6.25 5.07 26.96
N TYR A 727 4.91 4.99 26.96
CA TYR A 727 4.16 4.28 25.92
C TYR A 727 4.22 5.03 24.58
N LEU A 728 4.28 6.35 24.63
CA LEU A 728 4.29 7.31 23.51
C LEU A 728 5.64 7.97 23.26
N ASP A 729 6.79 7.37 23.59
CA ASP A 729 8.13 8.03 23.54
C ASP A 729 8.61 8.29 22.09
N TRP A 730 7.63 8.36 21.19
CA TRP A 730 7.57 9.01 19.91
C TRP A 730 6.33 9.96 19.88
N LEU A 731 6.54 11.28 20.05
CA LEU A 731 5.68 12.45 19.68
C LEU A 731 5.01 13.29 20.80
N ALA A 732 4.64 14.53 20.43
CA ALA A 732 4.39 15.72 21.28
C ALA A 732 2.90 16.14 21.45
N ASP A 733 2.70 17.15 22.33
CA ASP A 733 1.46 17.57 23.04
C ASP A 733 0.19 17.87 22.19
N ALA A 734 -0.99 17.54 22.74
CA ALA A 734 -2.31 17.57 22.08
C ALA A 734 -3.12 18.87 22.29
N ALA A 735 -2.86 19.65 23.34
CA ALA A 735 -3.69 20.82 23.66
C ALA A 735 -3.56 21.97 22.63
N ASP A 736 -2.40 22.09 21.98
CA ASP A 736 -2.18 23.08 20.91
C ASP A 736 -2.74 22.62 19.55
N ALA A 737 -3.05 21.33 19.39
CA ALA A 737 -3.49 20.75 18.12
C ALA A 737 -4.91 21.19 17.72
N VAL A 738 -5.86 21.21 18.67
CA VAL A 738 -7.27 21.59 18.39
C VAL A 738 -7.37 23.04 17.90
N ARG A 739 -6.73 23.98 18.62
CA ARG A 739 -6.67 25.40 18.24
C ARG A 739 -5.98 25.61 16.88
N ARG A 740 -4.94 24.83 16.59
CA ARG A 740 -4.27 24.84 15.28
C ARG A 740 -5.19 24.37 14.16
N ILE A 741 -5.91 23.26 14.33
CA ILE A 741 -6.87 22.74 13.34
C ILE A 741 -7.98 23.76 13.05
N GLN A 742 -8.55 24.37 14.09
CA GLN A 742 -9.57 25.42 13.94
C GLN A 742 -9.01 26.66 13.21
N SER A 743 -7.79 27.10 13.55
CA SER A 743 -7.12 28.23 12.90
C SER A 743 -6.79 27.96 11.43
N GLU A 744 -6.31 26.75 11.11
CA GLU A 744 -6.05 26.30 9.75
C GLU A 744 -7.34 26.27 8.92
N ALA A 745 -8.43 25.75 9.49
CA ALA A 745 -9.74 25.74 8.84
C ALA A 745 -10.29 27.15 8.61
N ALA A 746 -10.16 28.04 9.59
CA ALA A 746 -10.54 29.45 9.47
C ALA A 746 -9.72 30.19 8.40
N ALA A 747 -8.45 29.81 8.21
CA ALA A 747 -7.60 30.28 7.13
C ALA A 747 -7.90 29.63 5.75
N GLY A 748 -8.95 28.78 5.66
CA GLY A 748 -9.38 28.13 4.43
C GLY A 748 -8.56 26.89 4.03
N ARG A 749 -7.67 26.39 4.89
CA ARG A 749 -6.80 25.25 4.61
C ARG A 749 -7.55 23.92 4.77
N LYS A 750 -8.12 23.44 3.67
CA LYS A 750 -8.88 22.17 3.60
C LYS A 750 -8.03 20.91 3.39
N SER A 751 -6.72 21.06 3.14
CA SER A 751 -5.76 19.96 2.94
C SER A 751 -4.37 20.36 3.42
N GLY A 752 -3.54 19.40 3.81
CA GLY A 752 -2.17 19.67 4.28
C GLY A 752 -2.12 20.20 5.71
N GLY A 753 -3.03 19.72 6.57
CA GLY A 753 -3.05 20.05 8.00
C GLY A 753 -1.79 19.54 8.70
N SER A 754 -1.41 20.25 9.76
CA SER A 754 -0.22 19.90 10.57
C SER A 754 -0.43 18.72 11.53
N VAL A 755 -1.66 18.20 11.62
CA VAL A 755 -2.07 17.10 12.51
C VAL A 755 -2.77 16.03 11.67
N ASP A 756 -2.32 14.78 11.76
CA ASP A 756 -2.89 13.66 11.00
C ASP A 756 -3.69 12.69 11.87
N LEU A 757 -3.34 12.57 13.14
CA LEU A 757 -4.04 11.77 14.13
C LEU A 757 -4.04 12.54 15.46
N LEU A 758 -5.16 12.54 16.16
CA LEU A 758 -5.32 13.29 17.41
C LEU A 758 -5.97 12.39 18.46
N TRP A 759 -5.41 12.33 19.67
CA TRP A 759 -6.16 11.90 20.84
C TRP A 759 -7.12 13.02 21.23
N VAL A 760 -8.41 12.77 21.08
CA VAL A 760 -9.50 13.71 21.36
C VAL A 760 -10.57 13.01 22.18
N ASN A 761 -11.23 13.75 23.08
CA ASN A 761 -12.37 13.30 23.88
C ASN A 761 -13.27 14.50 24.25
N GLY A 762 -14.53 14.20 24.56
CA GLY A 762 -15.47 15.11 25.23
C GLY A 762 -15.72 16.41 24.49
N GLU A 763 -15.53 17.55 25.18
CA GLU A 763 -15.80 18.88 24.60
C GLU A 763 -15.00 19.11 23.30
N ASN A 764 -13.73 18.68 23.25
CA ASN A 764 -12.89 18.83 22.05
C ASN A 764 -13.43 18.06 20.85
N PHE A 765 -13.96 16.84 21.06
CA PHE A 765 -14.56 16.05 19.98
C PHE A 765 -15.85 16.69 19.49
N SER A 766 -16.73 17.06 20.42
CA SER A 766 -18.00 17.71 20.10
C SER A 766 -17.79 18.99 19.28
N GLU A 767 -16.83 19.84 19.66
CA GLU A 767 -16.48 21.05 18.90
C GLU A 767 -15.99 20.75 17.49
N LEU A 768 -15.03 19.82 17.33
CA LEU A 768 -14.49 19.46 16.02
C LEU A 768 -15.55 18.82 15.12
N LYS A 769 -16.43 18.00 15.68
CA LYS A 769 -17.53 17.36 14.96
C LYS A 769 -18.57 18.38 14.50
N GLN A 770 -19.02 19.27 15.37
CA GLN A 770 -20.00 20.30 15.01
C GLN A 770 -19.45 21.25 13.93
N ALA A 771 -18.15 21.50 13.94
CA ALA A 771 -17.47 22.29 12.92
C ALA A 771 -17.19 21.53 11.60
N GLY A 772 -17.50 20.23 11.50
CA GLY A 772 -17.22 19.41 10.33
C GLY A 772 -15.72 19.21 10.04
N LEU A 773 -14.90 19.22 11.10
CA LEU A 773 -13.43 19.18 11.00
C LEU A 773 -12.84 17.78 11.20
N LEU A 774 -13.66 16.73 11.22
CA LEU A 774 -13.24 15.34 11.36
C LEU A 774 -13.49 14.54 10.09
N HIS A 775 -12.62 13.57 9.83
CA HIS A 775 -12.87 12.53 8.85
C HIS A 775 -13.83 11.50 9.44
N GLU A 776 -14.97 11.28 8.78
CA GLU A 776 -16.03 10.39 9.27
C GLU A 776 -16.07 9.04 8.54
N SER A 777 -16.85 8.09 9.07
CA SER A 777 -17.16 6.81 8.41
C SER A 777 -15.93 5.94 8.09
N TRP A 778 -14.90 5.92 8.94
CA TRP A 778 -13.69 5.10 8.74
C TRP A 778 -13.42 4.10 9.86
N ALA A 779 -13.65 4.46 11.13
CA ALA A 779 -13.15 3.69 12.27
C ALA A 779 -13.74 2.26 12.34
N GLU A 780 -15.07 2.11 12.19
CA GLU A 780 -15.73 0.80 12.25
C GLU A 780 -15.37 -0.13 11.07
N LYS A 781 -14.77 0.41 10.00
CA LYS A 781 -14.36 -0.36 8.81
C LYS A 781 -12.96 -0.98 8.97
N LEU A 782 -12.23 -0.62 10.02
CA LEU A 782 -10.88 -1.12 10.24
C LEU A 782 -10.89 -2.58 10.70
N PRO A 783 -9.95 -3.44 10.24
CA PRO A 783 -9.97 -4.86 10.55
C PRO A 783 -9.98 -5.22 12.04
N ASN A 784 -9.28 -4.44 12.88
CA ASN A 784 -9.20 -4.71 14.32
C ASN A 784 -10.45 -4.27 15.09
N TRP A 785 -11.39 -3.55 14.47
CA TRP A 785 -12.70 -3.24 15.07
C TRP A 785 -13.44 -4.50 15.54
N ARG A 786 -13.21 -5.64 14.87
CA ARG A 786 -13.77 -6.96 15.24
C ARG A 786 -13.45 -7.42 16.67
N TYR A 787 -12.44 -6.84 17.30
CA TYR A 787 -12.02 -7.18 18.66
C TYR A 787 -12.56 -6.22 19.72
N VAL A 788 -13.13 -5.08 19.33
CA VAL A 788 -13.60 -4.04 20.23
C VAL A 788 -14.80 -4.54 21.04
N ASP A 789 -14.81 -4.25 22.34
CA ASP A 789 -15.94 -4.55 23.23
C ASP A 789 -17.03 -3.49 23.10
N VAL A 790 -18.01 -3.78 22.23
CA VAL A 790 -19.17 -2.91 21.98
C VAL A 790 -20.12 -2.76 23.18
N LYS A 791 -19.87 -3.46 24.30
CA LYS A 791 -20.61 -3.23 25.56
C LYS A 791 -20.12 -2.00 26.32
N LYS A 792 -18.90 -1.55 26.04
CA LYS A 792 -18.38 -0.25 26.49
C LYS A 792 -18.96 0.86 25.59
N PRO A 793 -19.00 2.12 26.04
CA PRO A 793 -19.47 3.24 25.21
C PRO A 793 -18.44 3.61 24.14
N VAL A 794 -18.17 2.72 23.19
CA VAL A 794 -17.20 2.91 22.09
C VAL A 794 -17.82 3.58 20.86
N ARG A 795 -19.11 3.90 20.93
CA ARG A 795 -19.90 4.54 19.86
C ARG A 795 -20.42 5.92 20.25
N GLU A 796 -20.09 6.36 21.45
CA GLU A 796 -20.46 7.66 22.00
C GLU A 796 -19.26 8.21 22.77
N ASP A 797 -19.00 9.50 22.62
CA ASP A 797 -18.00 10.25 23.37
C ASP A 797 -18.75 11.37 24.12
N PHE A 798 -18.80 11.28 25.46
CA PHE A 798 -19.63 12.14 26.33
C PHE A 798 -21.08 12.30 25.81
N SER A 799 -21.77 11.17 25.58
CA SER A 799 -23.14 11.11 25.04
C SER A 799 -23.33 11.68 23.61
N VAL A 800 -22.25 12.09 22.93
CA VAL A 800 -22.28 12.49 21.51
C VAL A 800 -21.94 11.28 20.65
N PRO A 801 -22.79 10.87 19.67
CA PRO A 801 -22.47 9.75 18.79
C PRO A 801 -21.15 9.94 18.04
N VAL A 802 -20.33 8.91 17.89
CA VAL A 802 -19.03 9.04 17.18
C VAL A 802 -19.16 8.96 15.65
N ASP A 803 -20.21 8.31 15.14
CA ASP A 803 -20.53 8.13 13.69
C ASP A 803 -19.33 7.66 12.82
N GLY A 804 -18.44 6.87 13.42
CA GLY A 804 -17.24 6.33 12.77
C GLY A 804 -16.13 7.35 12.52
N ALA A 805 -16.17 8.53 13.16
CA ALA A 805 -15.11 9.53 13.14
C ALA A 805 -13.95 9.22 14.09
N GLU A 806 -14.18 8.33 15.06
CA GLU A 806 -13.26 8.04 16.16
C GLU A 806 -13.03 6.54 16.31
N ALA A 807 -11.76 6.15 16.54
CA ALA A 807 -11.38 4.79 16.86
C ALA A 807 -11.07 4.67 18.37
N PRO A 808 -11.69 3.73 19.10
CA PRO A 808 -11.48 3.57 20.54
C PRO A 808 -10.06 3.09 20.80
N TRP A 809 -9.40 3.70 21.79
CA TRP A 809 -8.01 3.42 22.12
C TRP A 809 -7.82 2.87 23.53
N GLY A 810 -8.48 3.43 24.53
CA GLY A 810 -8.45 2.93 25.90
C GLY A 810 -9.74 3.23 26.67
N SER A 811 -9.82 2.68 27.88
CA SER A 811 -10.98 2.90 28.75
C SER A 811 -10.51 3.19 30.15
N ALA A 812 -11.13 4.17 30.79
CA ALA A 812 -10.79 4.59 32.13
C ALA A 812 -12.07 4.64 32.98
N GLN A 813 -11.93 4.55 34.29
CA GLN A 813 -13.07 4.50 35.21
C GLN A 813 -12.68 5.14 36.53
N LEU A 814 -13.53 6.04 37.03
CA LEU A 814 -13.36 6.65 38.34
C LEU A 814 -13.41 5.57 39.42
N MET A 815 -12.40 5.53 40.27
CA MET A 815 -12.31 4.64 41.41
C MET A 815 -11.77 5.40 42.62
N PHE A 816 -12.28 5.07 43.80
CA PHE A 816 -11.64 5.46 45.06
C PHE A 816 -10.50 4.49 45.38
N ILE A 817 -9.54 4.93 46.17
CA ILE A 817 -8.44 4.10 46.67
C ILE A 817 -8.48 4.16 48.19
N GLY A 818 -8.37 3.02 48.85
CA GLY A 818 -8.28 2.94 50.30
C GLY A 818 -7.33 1.84 50.75
N ASP A 819 -6.79 1.97 51.96
CA ASP A 819 -5.97 0.92 52.59
C ASP A 819 -6.85 0.08 53.50
N LYS A 820 -7.00 -1.22 53.22
CA LYS A 820 -7.84 -2.13 54.03
C LYS A 820 -7.41 -2.23 55.49
N GLN A 821 -6.15 -1.95 55.80
CA GLN A 821 -5.66 -1.96 57.18
C GLN A 821 -6.22 -0.78 57.98
N ARG A 822 -6.40 0.38 57.33
CA ARG A 822 -6.89 1.62 57.95
C ARG A 822 -8.39 1.81 57.78
N THR A 823 -8.93 1.31 56.67
CA THR A 823 -10.34 1.41 56.27
C THR A 823 -10.85 0.01 55.91
N PRO A 824 -11.23 -0.82 56.90
CA PRO A 824 -11.66 -2.21 56.63
C PRO A 824 -12.95 -2.29 55.80
N ASN A 825 -13.83 -1.30 55.94
CA ASN A 825 -15.12 -1.22 55.26
C ASN A 825 -15.16 0.00 54.35
N PHE A 826 -15.15 -0.21 53.04
CA PHE A 826 -15.25 0.87 52.07
C PHE A 826 -16.70 1.34 51.86
N PRO A 827 -16.94 2.66 51.69
CA PRO A 827 -18.29 3.19 51.48
C PRO A 827 -18.84 2.80 50.09
N PRO A 828 -19.98 2.09 50.01
CA PRO A 828 -20.51 1.56 48.75
C PRO A 828 -21.41 2.53 47.96
N ASN A 829 -21.70 3.71 48.49
CA ASN A 829 -22.54 4.74 47.85
C ASN A 829 -22.29 6.13 48.47
N ALA A 830 -22.87 7.17 47.87
CA ALA A 830 -22.71 8.56 48.31
C ALA A 830 -23.16 8.79 49.77
N GLU A 831 -24.30 8.24 50.17
CA GLU A 831 -24.80 8.38 51.55
C GLU A 831 -23.82 7.80 52.58
N ARG A 832 -23.26 6.62 52.29
CA ARG A 832 -22.26 5.99 53.15
C ARG A 832 -20.92 6.69 53.10
N LEU A 833 -20.56 7.31 51.97
CA LEU A 833 -19.36 8.15 51.87
C LEU A 833 -19.47 9.39 52.76
N LEU A 834 -20.64 10.04 52.80
CA LEU A 834 -20.91 11.15 53.71
C LEU A 834 -20.84 10.70 55.17
N ALA A 835 -21.52 9.62 55.55
CA ALA A 835 -21.47 9.08 56.90
C ALA A 835 -20.04 8.67 57.31
N PHE A 836 -19.23 8.18 56.36
CA PHE A 836 -17.82 7.87 56.59
C PHE A 836 -16.98 9.14 56.81
N ALA A 837 -17.26 10.23 56.10
CA ALA A 837 -16.63 11.52 56.36
C ALA A 837 -16.99 12.08 57.74
N GLU A 838 -18.26 11.96 58.14
CA GLU A 838 -18.74 12.37 59.48
C GLU A 838 -18.02 11.61 60.61
N ALA A 839 -17.81 10.30 60.43
CA ALA A 839 -17.09 9.47 61.38
C ALA A 839 -15.58 9.74 61.42
N HIS A 840 -15.01 10.29 60.35
CA HIS A 840 -13.57 10.53 60.18
C HIS A 840 -13.28 11.98 59.73
N PRO A 841 -13.59 12.99 60.56
CA PRO A 841 -13.44 14.38 60.19
C PRO A 841 -11.99 14.73 59.86
N GLY A 842 -11.79 15.41 58.73
CA GLY A 842 -10.49 15.84 58.23
C GLY A 842 -9.69 14.77 57.46
N LYS A 843 -10.23 13.55 57.31
CA LYS A 843 -9.54 12.41 56.69
C LYS A 843 -9.93 12.12 55.24
N LEU A 844 -10.86 12.89 54.67
CA LEU A 844 -11.31 12.76 53.29
C LEU A 844 -11.10 14.07 52.54
N SER A 845 -10.88 14.00 51.24
CA SER A 845 -10.91 15.15 50.34
C SER A 845 -11.16 14.68 48.90
N TYR A 846 -11.15 15.61 47.95
CA TYR A 846 -11.14 15.33 46.51
C TYR A 846 -10.31 16.41 45.79
N PRO A 847 -9.78 16.15 44.58
CA PRO A 847 -8.97 17.12 43.85
C PRO A 847 -9.76 18.39 43.53
N ARG A 848 -9.11 19.56 43.60
CA ARG A 848 -9.76 20.85 43.32
C ARG A 848 -10.16 20.98 41.84
N PRO A 849 -11.45 21.12 41.47
CA PRO A 849 -11.85 21.49 40.11
C PRO A 849 -11.18 22.81 39.68
N PRO A 850 -10.70 22.96 38.43
CA PRO A 850 -10.98 22.14 37.25
C PRO A 850 -10.00 20.95 37.03
N ASP A 851 -9.44 20.37 38.10
CA ASP A 851 -8.79 19.06 37.98
C ASP A 851 -9.78 18.02 37.45
N PHE A 852 -9.40 17.28 36.40
CA PHE A 852 -10.24 16.29 35.72
C PHE A 852 -10.85 15.26 36.67
N THR A 853 -10.08 14.72 37.62
CA THR A 853 -10.58 13.71 38.56
C THR A 853 -11.52 14.34 39.59
N GLY A 854 -11.24 15.60 39.97
CA GLY A 854 -12.13 16.42 40.78
C GLY A 854 -13.48 16.67 40.10
N THR A 855 -13.48 17.07 38.83
CA THR A 855 -14.70 17.31 38.05
C THR A 855 -15.48 16.02 37.82
N ALA A 856 -14.81 14.91 37.49
CA ALA A 856 -15.46 13.61 37.33
C ALA A 856 -16.09 13.10 38.64
N PHE A 857 -15.53 13.43 39.81
CA PHE A 857 -16.18 13.15 41.09
C PHE A 857 -17.47 13.96 41.29
N LEU A 858 -17.52 15.22 40.84
CA LEU A 858 -18.75 16.01 40.86
C LEU A 858 -19.82 15.40 39.94
N GLU A 859 -19.43 14.97 38.74
CA GLU A 859 -20.33 14.30 37.80
C GLU A 859 -20.84 12.97 38.37
N GLN A 860 -19.94 12.16 38.93
CA GLN A 860 -20.30 10.91 39.60
C GLN A 860 -21.34 11.12 40.70
N LEU A 861 -21.16 12.15 41.54
CA LEU A 861 -22.13 12.49 42.58
C LEU A 861 -23.43 13.01 41.98
N LEU A 862 -23.38 13.86 40.96
CA LEU A 862 -24.56 14.37 40.28
C LEU A 862 -25.41 13.23 39.70
N MET A 863 -24.77 12.28 39.03
CA MET A 863 -25.43 11.12 38.41
C MET A 863 -26.20 10.27 39.42
N VAL A 864 -25.65 10.07 40.63
CA VAL A 864 -26.28 9.23 41.65
C VAL A 864 -27.25 9.99 42.55
N LEU A 865 -27.12 11.32 42.66
CA LEU A 865 -27.96 12.16 43.53
C LEU A 865 -29.11 12.85 42.80
N THR A 866 -28.99 13.09 41.50
CA THR A 866 -30.02 13.82 40.76
C THR A 866 -31.30 13.00 40.61
N LYS A 867 -32.45 13.68 40.69
CA LYS A 867 -33.75 13.08 40.39
C LYS A 867 -34.07 13.06 38.89
N GLN A 868 -33.22 13.69 38.08
CA GLN A 868 -33.42 13.83 36.63
C GLN A 868 -32.20 13.30 35.84
N PRO A 869 -31.84 12.02 35.97
CA PRO A 869 -30.63 11.47 35.33
C PRO A 869 -30.69 11.53 33.79
N ALA A 870 -31.88 11.57 33.20
CA ALA A 870 -32.05 11.72 31.76
C ALA A 870 -31.58 13.10 31.23
N ALA A 871 -31.68 14.16 32.04
CA ALA A 871 -31.25 15.51 31.66
C ALA A 871 -29.72 15.60 31.47
N LEU A 872 -28.97 14.67 32.06
CA LEU A 872 -27.51 14.61 31.92
C LEU A 872 -27.05 14.13 30.54
N LYS A 873 -27.95 13.56 29.72
CA LYS A 873 -27.62 13.06 28.37
C LYS A 873 -27.58 14.15 27.30
N THR A 874 -28.07 15.35 27.63
CA THR A 874 -28.12 16.51 26.73
C THR A 874 -27.37 17.67 27.37
N ALA A 875 -27.01 18.68 26.58
CA ALA A 875 -26.39 19.89 27.11
C ALA A 875 -27.25 20.52 28.24
N PRO A 876 -26.64 21.08 29.29
CA PRO A 876 -27.36 21.67 30.41
C PRO A 876 -28.21 22.86 29.95
N GLU A 877 -29.51 22.82 30.26
CA GLU A 877 -30.41 23.93 29.98
C GLU A 877 -30.42 24.93 31.14
N SER A 878 -30.23 26.23 30.85
CA SER A 878 -30.19 27.28 31.87
C SER A 878 -31.43 27.31 32.77
N ALA A 879 -32.61 26.92 32.24
CA ALA A 879 -33.87 26.92 32.98
C ALA A 879 -33.97 25.79 34.02
N THR A 880 -33.30 24.65 33.79
CA THR A 880 -33.42 23.45 34.64
C THR A 880 -32.12 23.13 35.39
N PHE A 881 -31.00 23.77 35.05
CA PHE A 881 -29.68 23.54 35.63
C PHE A 881 -29.67 23.57 37.17
N GLU A 882 -30.29 24.58 37.79
CA GLU A 882 -30.36 24.66 39.26
C GLU A 882 -31.15 23.50 39.86
N GLN A 883 -32.26 23.10 39.22
CA GLN A 883 -33.09 21.99 39.69
C GLN A 883 -32.34 20.65 39.58
N VAL A 884 -31.62 20.42 38.48
CA VAL A 884 -30.85 19.20 38.23
C VAL A 884 -29.67 19.08 39.19
N THR A 885 -28.97 20.20 39.48
CA THR A 885 -27.74 20.21 40.29
C THR A 885 -27.98 20.46 41.79
N ALA A 886 -29.16 20.93 42.21
CA ALA A 886 -29.46 21.18 43.63
C ALA A 886 -29.16 20.01 44.58
N PRO A 887 -29.43 18.73 44.24
CA PRO A 887 -29.06 17.60 45.10
C PRO A 887 -27.55 17.46 45.32
N LEU A 888 -26.73 17.71 44.30
CA LEU A 888 -25.27 17.69 44.41
C LEU A 888 -24.78 18.76 45.38
N TRP A 889 -25.23 20.01 45.22
CA TRP A 889 -24.76 21.11 46.06
C TRP A 889 -25.15 20.92 47.52
N ARG A 890 -26.38 20.46 47.79
CA ARG A 890 -26.83 20.13 49.15
C ARG A 890 -25.94 19.05 49.79
N TYR A 891 -25.57 18.03 49.02
CA TYR A 891 -24.69 16.98 49.49
C TYR A 891 -23.28 17.51 49.79
N LEU A 892 -22.70 18.34 48.91
CA LEU A 892 -21.39 18.94 49.12
C LEU A 892 -21.36 19.89 50.31
N ASP A 893 -22.42 20.68 50.53
CA ASP A 893 -22.55 21.55 51.70
C ASP A 893 -22.56 20.75 53.02
N GLN A 894 -23.08 19.52 53.01
CA GLN A 894 -23.02 18.61 54.16
C GLN A 894 -21.65 17.94 54.28
N LEU A 895 -21.00 17.61 53.17
CA LEU A 895 -19.72 16.90 53.15
C LEU A 895 -18.54 17.80 53.54
N HIS A 896 -18.46 19.02 53.01
CA HIS A 896 -17.31 19.93 53.13
C HIS A 896 -16.84 20.17 54.57
N PRO A 897 -17.72 20.41 55.57
CA PRO A 897 -17.30 20.59 56.95
C PRO A 897 -16.46 19.44 57.53
N PHE A 898 -16.63 18.23 57.00
CA PHE A 898 -15.92 17.02 57.45
C PHE A 898 -14.68 16.69 56.60
N LEU A 899 -14.45 17.40 55.50
CA LEU A 899 -13.26 17.18 54.67
C LEU A 899 -12.00 17.73 55.34
N TRP A 900 -10.85 17.33 54.81
CA TRP A 900 -9.54 17.89 55.12
C TRP A 900 -9.59 19.42 55.03
N GLN A 901 -9.05 20.10 56.06
CA GLN A 901 -9.15 21.55 56.23
C GLN A 901 -10.60 22.09 56.18
N LYS A 902 -11.59 21.29 56.60
CA LYS A 902 -13.03 21.63 56.58
C LYS A 902 -13.53 22.07 55.19
N GLY A 903 -12.93 21.55 54.13
CA GLY A 903 -13.27 21.90 52.75
C GLY A 903 -12.93 23.35 52.36
N LYS A 904 -12.06 24.04 53.11
CA LYS A 904 -11.51 25.35 52.74
C LYS A 904 -10.34 25.24 51.77
N THR A 905 -9.67 24.09 51.76
CA THR A 905 -8.56 23.82 50.85
C THR A 905 -8.69 22.38 50.36
N PHE A 906 -8.34 22.17 49.10
CA PHE A 906 -8.44 20.90 48.42
C PHE A 906 -7.06 20.54 47.85
N PRO A 907 -6.69 19.25 47.84
CA PRO A 907 -5.52 18.77 47.12
C PRO A 907 -5.55 19.25 45.67
N PRO A 908 -4.43 19.75 45.11
CA PRO A 908 -4.39 20.26 43.75
C PRO A 908 -4.40 19.14 42.69
N THR A 909 -4.05 17.90 43.07
CA THR A 909 -3.95 16.76 42.14
C THR A 909 -4.23 15.43 42.85
N PRO A 910 -4.68 14.38 42.12
CA PRO A 910 -4.79 13.02 42.65
C PRO A 910 -3.47 12.48 43.21
N ALA A 911 -2.34 12.76 42.56
CA ALA A 911 -1.02 12.33 43.02
C ALA A 911 -0.65 12.90 44.41
N ARG A 912 -1.16 14.11 44.75
CA ARG A 912 -1.02 14.64 46.12
C ARG A 912 -1.86 13.84 47.11
N MET A 913 -3.07 13.45 46.73
CA MET A 913 -3.95 12.60 47.56
C MET A 913 -3.35 11.22 47.79
N ASP A 914 -2.69 10.61 46.81
CA ASP A 914 -2.02 9.32 46.98
C ASP A 914 -0.92 9.37 48.06
N ARG A 915 -0.13 10.45 48.07
CA ARG A 915 0.88 10.67 49.13
C ARG A 915 0.23 10.83 50.49
N MET A 916 -0.84 11.64 50.56
CA MET A 916 -1.59 11.84 51.81
C MET A 916 -2.23 10.53 52.30
N LEU A 917 -2.67 9.64 51.40
CA LEU A 917 -3.16 8.31 51.73
C LEU A 917 -2.03 7.42 52.28
N ALA A 918 -0.86 7.41 51.63
CA ALA A 918 0.31 6.66 52.09
C ALA A 918 0.70 7.09 53.53
N ASP A 919 0.76 8.40 53.76
CA ASP A 919 1.12 9.02 55.03
C ASP A 919 0.03 8.88 56.11
N GLY A 920 -1.19 8.48 55.74
CA GLY A 920 -2.34 8.35 56.67
C GLY A 920 -2.98 9.68 57.06
N GLU A 921 -2.63 10.74 56.34
CA GLU A 921 -3.28 12.04 56.43
C GLU A 921 -4.72 11.94 55.89
N LEU A 922 -4.89 11.27 54.75
CA LEU A 922 -6.20 10.88 54.21
C LEU A 922 -6.41 9.37 54.35
N LEU A 923 -7.69 8.96 54.44
CA LEU A 923 -8.09 7.56 54.42
C LEU A 923 -8.48 7.08 53.02
N LEU A 924 -8.74 8.02 52.10
CA LEU A 924 -9.12 7.76 50.72
C LEU A 924 -8.33 8.63 49.74
N SER A 925 -7.98 8.04 48.59
CA SER A 925 -7.55 8.75 47.37
C SER A 925 -8.50 8.42 46.21
N MET A 926 -8.22 8.93 45.02
CA MET A 926 -9.01 8.73 43.81
C MET A 926 -8.11 8.51 42.60
N THR A 927 -8.58 7.71 41.66
CA THR A 927 -7.93 7.52 40.37
C THR A 927 -8.96 7.31 39.28
N PHE A 928 -8.54 7.59 38.06
CA PHE A 928 -9.28 7.24 36.85
C PHE A 928 -8.65 6.04 36.12
N ASN A 929 -7.46 5.61 36.56
CA ASN A 929 -6.71 4.53 35.94
C ASN A 929 -6.93 3.22 36.72
N PRO A 930 -7.52 2.18 36.10
CA PRO A 930 -7.77 0.87 36.71
C PRO A 930 -6.54 0.19 37.34
N ALA A 931 -5.35 0.33 36.76
CA ALA A 931 -4.13 -0.31 37.27
C ALA A 931 -3.33 0.58 38.25
N HIS A 932 -3.82 1.77 38.59
CA HIS A 932 -3.05 2.75 39.37
C HIS A 932 -2.61 2.23 40.74
N VAL A 933 -3.48 1.51 41.44
CA VAL A 933 -3.16 0.96 42.76
C VAL A 933 -2.05 -0.09 42.66
N ASP A 934 -2.16 -1.01 41.70
CA ASP A 934 -1.13 -2.03 41.45
C ASP A 934 0.21 -1.38 41.08
N ASN A 935 0.19 -0.28 40.30
CA ASN A 935 1.38 0.51 39.95
C ASN A 935 2.05 1.13 41.18
N LEU A 936 1.25 1.75 42.06
CA LEU A 936 1.78 2.38 43.27
C LEU A 936 2.30 1.35 44.27
N ILE A 937 1.67 0.18 44.38
CA ILE A 937 2.18 -0.95 45.19
C ILE A 937 3.53 -1.44 44.64
N ALA A 938 3.62 -1.66 43.32
CA ALA A 938 4.85 -2.12 42.67
C ALA A 938 6.02 -1.13 42.88
N ARG A 939 5.72 0.18 42.90
CA ARG A 939 6.69 1.26 43.16
C ARG A 939 6.93 1.52 44.65
N ARG A 940 6.33 0.74 45.55
CA ARG A 940 6.40 0.90 47.02
C ARG A 940 5.91 2.27 47.51
N GLN A 941 4.98 2.89 46.78
CA GLN A 941 4.36 4.17 47.14
C GLN A 941 3.06 3.99 47.92
N LEU A 942 2.38 2.84 47.78
CA LEU A 942 1.27 2.42 48.62
C LEU A 942 1.55 1.05 49.27
N GLN A 943 0.87 0.76 50.37
CA GLN A 943 0.96 -0.53 51.06
C GLN A 943 0.30 -1.64 50.23
N PRO A 944 0.75 -2.91 50.35
CA PRO A 944 0.12 -4.04 49.66
C PRO A 944 -1.36 -4.28 50.02
N THR A 945 -1.85 -3.66 51.10
CA THR A 945 -3.25 -3.68 51.54
C THR A 945 -4.12 -2.60 50.87
N ALA A 946 -3.54 -1.76 50.01
CA ALA A 946 -4.28 -0.78 49.25
C ALA A 946 -5.13 -1.45 48.15
N GLU A 947 -6.38 -1.02 48.03
CA GLU A 947 -7.31 -1.49 47.01
C GLU A 947 -8.08 -0.31 46.42
N SER A 948 -8.48 -0.44 45.15
CA SER A 948 -9.43 0.47 44.52
C SER A 948 -10.84 -0.09 44.58
N PHE A 949 -11.80 0.77 44.93
CA PHE A 949 -13.22 0.44 45.09
C PHE A 949 -14.11 1.52 44.48
N GLY A 950 -15.41 1.24 44.36
CA GLY A 950 -16.39 2.16 43.81
C GLY A 950 -17.78 1.92 44.37
N PHE A 951 -18.74 2.70 43.89
CA PHE A 951 -20.13 2.55 44.30
C PHE A 951 -20.77 1.29 43.69
N SER A 952 -21.63 0.63 44.45
CA SER A 952 -22.29 -0.60 44.03
C SER A 952 -23.25 -0.38 42.85
N ALA A 953 -23.80 0.81 42.70
CA ALA A 953 -24.63 1.21 41.57
C ALA A 953 -23.81 1.45 40.27
N GLY A 954 -22.48 1.46 40.38
CA GLY A 954 -21.55 1.72 39.30
C GLY A 954 -20.73 2.99 39.49
N MET A 955 -19.64 3.05 38.75
CA MET A 955 -18.76 4.22 38.67
C MET A 955 -18.70 4.77 37.25
N LEU A 956 -18.64 6.09 37.15
CA LEU A 956 -18.43 6.85 35.94
C LEU A 956 -17.15 6.36 35.27
N GLY A 957 -17.26 6.01 34.00
CA GLY A 957 -16.13 5.66 33.18
C GLY A 957 -16.28 6.19 31.76
N ASN A 958 -15.16 6.26 31.08
CA ASN A 958 -15.10 6.72 29.71
C ASN A 958 -14.23 5.83 28.83
N VAL A 959 -14.42 6.02 27.54
CA VAL A 959 -13.55 5.50 26.50
C VAL A 959 -12.83 6.69 25.92
N HIS A 960 -11.54 6.52 25.65
CA HIS A 960 -10.78 7.53 24.95
C HIS A 960 -10.42 7.11 23.54
N PHE A 961 -10.40 8.09 22.65
CA PHE A 961 -10.39 7.86 21.21
C PHE A 961 -9.21 8.49 20.49
N VAL A 962 -8.96 8.02 19.27
CA VAL A 962 -8.16 8.74 18.29
C VAL A 962 -9.03 9.11 17.09
N ALA A 963 -8.89 10.34 16.63
CA ALA A 963 -9.62 10.91 15.50
C ALA A 963 -8.66 11.42 14.42
N ILE A 964 -9.16 11.48 13.18
CA ILE A 964 -8.40 11.97 12.02
C ILE A 964 -9.00 13.33 11.61
N PRO A 965 -8.23 14.43 11.63
CA PRO A 965 -8.70 15.72 11.14
C PRO A 965 -9.08 15.68 9.65
N ALA A 966 -10.12 16.42 9.26
CA ALA A 966 -10.62 16.45 7.88
C ALA A 966 -9.55 16.95 6.88
N ASN A 967 -8.64 17.81 7.32
CA ASN A 967 -7.55 18.37 6.52
C ASN A 967 -6.24 17.56 6.57
N SER A 968 -6.21 16.40 7.25
CA SER A 968 -5.04 15.51 7.34
C SER A 968 -4.45 15.19 5.96
N SER A 969 -3.11 15.22 5.90
CA SER A 969 -2.32 14.90 4.70
C SER A 969 -2.05 13.40 4.57
N ALA A 970 -2.05 12.66 5.70
CA ALA A 970 -1.71 11.25 5.79
C ALA A 970 -2.88 10.36 6.26
N LYS A 971 -4.11 10.58 5.75
CA LYS A 971 -5.32 9.85 6.19
C LYS A 971 -5.19 8.32 6.18
N ALA A 972 -4.58 7.76 5.14
CA ALA A 972 -4.39 6.31 5.02
C ALA A 972 -3.37 5.80 6.06
N GLY A 973 -2.27 6.53 6.27
CA GLY A 973 -1.30 6.30 7.33
C GLY A 973 -1.96 6.35 8.72
N ALA A 974 -2.75 7.40 8.99
CA ALA A 974 -3.45 7.58 10.25
C ALA A 974 -4.45 6.44 10.53
N GLN A 975 -5.17 5.96 9.50
CA GLN A 975 -6.02 4.76 9.61
C GLN A 975 -5.23 3.49 9.94
N VAL A 976 -4.01 3.34 9.38
CA VAL A 976 -3.14 2.20 9.69
C VAL A 976 -2.64 2.26 11.13
N VAL A 977 -2.25 3.44 11.61
CA VAL A 977 -1.84 3.66 13.00
C VAL A 977 -3.00 3.39 13.96
N ALA A 978 -4.18 3.97 13.72
CA ALA A 978 -5.38 3.72 14.52
C ALA A 978 -5.77 2.23 14.56
N ASN A 979 -5.69 1.52 13.42
CA ASN A 979 -5.91 0.08 13.39
C ASN A 979 -4.86 -0.69 14.22
N PHE A 980 -3.59 -0.28 14.20
CA PHE A 980 -2.55 -0.88 15.04
C PHE A 980 -2.82 -0.64 16.53
N LEU A 981 -3.23 0.56 16.93
CA LEU A 981 -3.58 0.88 18.33
C LEU A 981 -4.73 0.01 18.86
N MET A 982 -5.68 -0.38 17.99
CA MET A 982 -6.75 -1.34 18.32
C MET A 982 -6.31 -2.83 18.26
N SER A 983 -5.06 -3.12 17.93
CA SER A 983 -4.61 -4.52 17.82
C SER A 983 -4.44 -5.18 19.19
N PRO A 984 -4.61 -6.52 19.30
CA PRO A 984 -4.39 -7.23 20.56
C PRO A 984 -2.98 -7.00 21.14
N ALA A 985 -1.95 -6.94 20.29
CA ALA A 985 -0.58 -6.72 20.75
C ALA A 985 -0.36 -5.34 21.38
N ALA A 986 -0.87 -4.28 20.74
CA ALA A 986 -0.79 -2.92 21.27
C ALA A 986 -1.59 -2.78 22.58
N GLN A 987 -2.77 -3.38 22.62
CA GLN A 987 -3.67 -3.33 23.78
C GLN A 987 -3.13 -4.12 24.99
N ILE A 988 -2.52 -5.29 24.77
CA ILE A 988 -1.83 -6.06 25.82
C ILE A 988 -0.65 -5.26 26.36
N ARG A 989 0.16 -4.64 25.50
CA ARG A 989 1.29 -3.80 25.93
C ARG A 989 0.81 -2.58 26.72
N LYS A 990 -0.29 -1.95 26.33
CA LYS A 990 -0.88 -0.80 27.01
C LYS A 990 -1.44 -1.18 28.39
N ALA A 991 -2.12 -2.32 28.47
CA ALA A 991 -2.68 -2.85 29.71
C ALA A 991 -1.61 -3.31 30.73
N ASP A 992 -0.36 -3.49 30.31
CA ASP A 992 0.73 -3.87 31.21
C ASP A 992 1.00 -2.73 32.24
N PRO A 993 0.83 -2.99 33.55
CA PRO A 993 1.11 -2.03 34.61
C PRO A 993 2.56 -1.52 34.60
N ALA A 994 3.51 -2.33 34.11
CA ALA A 994 4.91 -1.91 33.97
C ALA A 994 5.13 -0.87 32.86
N VAL A 995 4.16 -0.70 31.95
CA VAL A 995 4.24 0.22 30.81
C VAL A 995 3.32 1.43 31.02
N TRP A 996 2.00 1.22 31.05
CA TRP A 996 1.01 2.26 31.29
C TRP A 996 -0.07 1.77 32.26
N GLY A 997 -0.60 0.57 32.03
CA GLY A 997 -1.68 0.00 32.84
C GLY A 997 -3.07 0.52 32.46
N ASP A 998 -3.20 1.19 31.32
CA ASP A 998 -4.49 1.69 30.83
C ASP A 998 -5.35 0.55 30.26
N ALA A 999 -6.60 0.46 30.69
CA ALA A 999 -7.42 -0.70 30.40
C ALA A 999 -7.77 -0.80 28.91
N SER A 1000 -7.88 -2.05 28.45
CA SER A 1000 -8.14 -2.34 27.04
C SER A 1000 -9.60 -2.11 26.65
N VAL A 1001 -9.81 -1.60 25.45
CA VAL A 1001 -11.14 -1.51 24.80
C VAL A 1001 -11.57 -2.82 24.14
N LEU A 1002 -10.74 -3.87 24.16
CA LEU A 1002 -11.03 -5.13 23.49
C LEU A 1002 -11.81 -6.09 24.37
N SER A 1003 -12.66 -6.89 23.75
CA SER A 1003 -13.34 -8.00 24.42
C SER A 1003 -12.41 -9.20 24.51
N SER A 1004 -12.09 -9.67 25.72
CA SER A 1004 -11.23 -10.85 25.91
C SER A 1004 -11.77 -12.10 25.20
N ASN A 1005 -13.10 -12.21 25.05
CA ASN A 1005 -13.77 -13.32 24.36
C ASN A 1005 -13.66 -13.26 22.83
N ALA A 1006 -13.36 -12.09 22.27
CA ALA A 1006 -13.12 -11.93 20.83
C ALA A 1006 -11.66 -12.27 20.44
N LEU A 1007 -10.77 -12.44 21.43
CA LEU A 1007 -9.34 -12.67 21.20
C LEU A 1007 -8.99 -14.16 21.00
N PRO A 1008 -7.96 -14.46 20.19
CA PRO A 1008 -7.31 -15.77 20.16
C PRO A 1008 -6.81 -16.21 21.55
N LEU A 1009 -6.88 -17.51 21.86
CA LEU A 1009 -6.57 -18.07 23.20
C LEU A 1009 -5.25 -17.58 23.84
N PRO A 1010 -4.11 -17.49 23.13
CA PRO A 1010 -2.87 -17.00 23.75
C PRO A 1010 -2.95 -15.52 24.15
N GLN A 1011 -3.60 -14.70 23.33
CA GLN A 1011 -3.75 -13.26 23.56
C GLN A 1011 -4.82 -12.99 24.63
N LYS A 1012 -5.88 -13.81 24.66
CA LYS A 1012 -6.87 -13.80 25.74
C LYS A 1012 -6.20 -14.05 27.09
N ALA A 1013 -5.42 -15.12 27.22
CA ALA A 1013 -4.73 -15.45 28.47
C ALA A 1013 -3.74 -14.36 28.91
N GLN A 1014 -3.03 -13.75 27.95
CA GLN A 1014 -2.14 -12.61 28.24
C GLN A 1014 -2.90 -11.40 28.77
N LEU A 1015 -3.99 -11.00 28.10
CA LEU A 1015 -4.78 -9.83 28.53
C LEU A 1015 -5.46 -10.06 29.88
N GLU A 1016 -5.99 -11.27 30.11
CA GLU A 1016 -6.60 -11.64 31.40
C GLU A 1016 -5.59 -11.70 32.54
N ALA A 1017 -4.33 -12.08 32.27
CA ALA A 1017 -3.27 -12.07 33.27
C ALA A 1017 -2.84 -10.65 33.71
N LEU A 1018 -3.14 -9.63 32.89
CA LEU A 1018 -2.86 -8.22 33.16
C LEU A 1018 -4.04 -7.48 33.82
N ALA A 1019 -5.15 -8.18 34.11
CA ALA A 1019 -6.28 -7.57 34.81
C ALA A 1019 -5.83 -7.05 36.20
N PRO A 1020 -6.26 -5.85 36.62
CA PRO A 1020 -5.90 -5.29 37.91
C PRO A 1020 -6.28 -6.24 39.05
N LYS A 1021 -5.34 -6.48 39.97
CA LYS A 1021 -5.49 -7.44 41.07
C LYS A 1021 -6.10 -6.80 42.30
N SER A 1022 -5.81 -5.52 42.52
CA SER A 1022 -6.27 -4.77 43.69
C SER A 1022 -7.54 -3.95 43.41
N GLN A 1023 -8.29 -4.28 42.36
CA GLN A 1023 -9.50 -3.55 41.95
C GLN A 1023 -10.78 -4.34 42.18
N HIS A 1024 -11.76 -3.70 42.80
CA HIS A 1024 -13.12 -4.24 42.92
C HIS A 1024 -13.85 -4.10 41.58
N GLN A 1025 -14.58 -5.14 41.18
CA GLN A 1025 -15.44 -5.07 40.01
C GLN A 1025 -16.67 -4.21 40.31
N VAL A 1026 -16.82 -3.10 39.59
CA VAL A 1026 -17.96 -2.19 39.70
C VAL A 1026 -18.59 -1.95 38.33
N PRO A 1027 -19.93 -1.80 38.24
CA PRO A 1027 -20.59 -1.49 36.97
C PRO A 1027 -20.05 -0.20 36.34
N PHE A 1028 -19.97 -0.19 35.02
CA PHE A 1028 -19.53 0.97 34.24
C PHE A 1028 -20.72 1.91 33.95
N LEU A 1029 -20.59 3.19 34.25
CA LEU A 1029 -21.58 4.23 33.95
C LEU A 1029 -21.05 5.18 32.89
N ALA A 1030 -21.83 5.44 31.85
CA ALA A 1030 -21.46 6.37 30.78
C ALA A 1030 -21.47 7.83 31.26
N GLU A 1031 -20.58 8.64 30.68
CA GLU A 1031 -20.45 10.06 31.02
C GLU A 1031 -21.67 10.90 30.59
N PRO A 1032 -22.00 11.96 31.37
CA PRO A 1032 -22.90 13.01 30.93
C PRO A 1032 -22.46 13.68 29.63
N HIS A 1033 -23.37 14.47 29.05
CA HIS A 1033 -23.06 15.31 27.89
C HIS A 1033 -21.90 16.27 28.19
N ALA A 1034 -20.95 16.41 27.25
CA ALA A 1034 -19.69 17.13 27.46
C ALA A 1034 -19.83 18.53 28.11
N ALA A 1035 -20.83 19.30 27.67
CA ALA A 1035 -21.12 20.64 28.20
C ALA A 1035 -21.46 20.72 29.71
N TRP A 1036 -21.69 19.58 30.39
CA TRP A 1036 -21.84 19.56 31.85
C TRP A 1036 -20.52 19.80 32.60
N VAL A 1037 -19.38 19.46 32.01
CA VAL A 1037 -18.04 19.61 32.61
C VAL A 1037 -17.79 21.08 32.96
N SER A 1038 -17.77 21.95 31.94
CA SER A 1038 -17.55 23.39 32.11
C SER A 1038 -18.62 24.06 32.98
N ALA A 1039 -19.87 23.65 32.86
CA ALA A 1039 -20.98 24.18 33.67
C ALA A 1039 -20.82 23.85 35.17
N LEU A 1040 -20.40 22.62 35.50
CA LEU A 1040 -20.18 22.18 36.88
C LEU A 1040 -18.95 22.86 37.49
N GLU A 1041 -17.86 23.00 36.75
CA GLU A 1041 -16.64 23.68 37.21
C GLU A 1041 -16.92 25.15 37.58
N GLN A 1042 -17.62 25.88 36.71
CA GLN A 1042 -17.99 27.27 36.97
C GLN A 1042 -18.91 27.40 38.18
N ALA A 1043 -19.92 26.52 38.29
CA ALA A 1043 -20.83 26.51 39.43
C ALA A 1043 -20.12 26.20 40.74
N TRP A 1044 -19.17 25.25 40.72
CA TRP A 1044 -18.35 24.89 41.86
C TRP A 1044 -17.45 26.05 42.30
N LEU A 1045 -16.73 26.67 41.35
CA LEU A 1045 -15.85 27.82 41.61
C LEU A 1045 -16.62 29.01 42.19
N LYS A 1046 -17.83 29.27 41.69
CA LYS A 1046 -18.71 30.33 42.23
C LYS A 1046 -19.10 30.08 43.69
N ARG A 1047 -19.31 28.82 44.08
CA ARG A 1047 -19.76 28.43 45.43
C ARG A 1047 -18.61 28.30 46.43
N TYR A 1048 -17.48 27.74 45.99
CA TYR A 1048 -16.40 27.28 46.88
C TYR A 1048 -15.01 27.79 46.48
N GLY A 1049 -14.83 28.37 45.29
CA GLY A 1049 -13.52 28.71 44.73
C GLY A 1049 -12.79 29.87 45.42
N SER A 1050 -13.49 30.73 46.13
CA SER A 1050 -12.97 31.94 46.80
C SER A 1050 -12.83 31.83 48.33
N ARG A 1051 -13.02 30.64 48.90
CA ARG A 1051 -12.96 30.40 50.35
C ARG A 1051 -11.61 29.94 50.86
#